data_AF-A0A8H5G8T3-F1
#
_entry.id   AF-A0A8H5G8T3-F1
#
_cell.length_a   1.000
_cell.length_b   1.000
_cell.length_c   1.000
_cell.angle_alpha   90.00
_cell.angle_beta   90.00
_cell.angle_gamma   90.00
#
_symmetry.space_group_name_H-M   'P 1'
#
loop_
_entity.id
_entity.type
_entity.pdbx_description
1 polymer ?
#
loop_
_entity_poly.entity_id
_entity_poly.type
_entity_poly.pdbx_seq_one_letter_code
_entity_poly.pdbx_strand_id
1 'polypeptide(L)'
;MKKILTENITSTDRVIAVMGPTDSGQSNFIDALWKGFGFPPGYQKNTCAGEIECFLVGHHQNGHNFRIVLVVIPGFDNPHRNDAEVLIMMSDWFENTYRRGIKMTGILYLQRISDNRMSGVLLRNLRMFGELCGDRIMPRVLFVTTMWNQVDETTGKHRERELKGRFWKDMLAWGARSARFRDDYKSAQDILDLLVAHKRRSSSKRYGILLLQEEMVDLGKLWNETHAAHMLREFLLNLSAEQKISLKRLQRLKEGNITTSQLLHALQEEERRAWEEYRRSLDGIRALEISRPLSTYTSFPSTKPSPPPSPPPPPLESSPPPSSPQVREPSSTFPPFSQEALHSTQIQLDDVSEDPATSTQPDDKSSGKYPDIYYQSIDLVSKLLSSHTRRGMIADLKGDEAQCMVNFLHQLLCYQNPLDPNDRRDILSLLCRLTQSSQMIPEQCKITGVICDLHNPINEGGYGRIYMGDYRNQIVCVKMARIAQAQSNENMLKTKVQARELSLWTHLSHRNVLPFYGVYFPQPDAPQTICIISPWMQNGDLKQYLDAHPNAPKIPLIVDIITGLQYIHNMNIVHADLKANNVLVSPGKRALLADFGISRVCLSQVSTSVGIGGAASWMAPELLIGNLPSVTMSSDIWSFGCVCYEMFIRKRPYHYYEQPTQLIIAFFNGHPTPLQLEEEILVDPGILTLMKLCWERDPAQRPDCARIQTLLSQTPKTSDENEPDDSTFSQIWRARHNVKIDYQLVYGTLCYIHRGQAAMNVEAPSKGEDESATHASLA
;
A
#
# COMPACT_ATOMS: atom_id res chain seq x y z
N MET A 1 -39.22 -4.94 21.24
CA MET A 1 -38.43 -4.66 20.03
C MET A 1 -39.25 -5.08 18.81
N LYS A 2 -39.16 -4.39 17.67
CA LYS A 2 -39.86 -4.79 16.42
C LYS A 2 -39.05 -4.41 15.17
N LYS A 3 -39.06 -5.22 14.11
CA LYS A 3 -38.51 -4.84 12.80
C LYS A 3 -39.39 -3.76 12.16
N ILE A 4 -38.79 -2.75 11.55
CA ILE A 4 -39.47 -1.63 10.88
C ILE A 4 -38.87 -1.38 9.50
N LEU A 5 -39.61 -0.71 8.63
CA LEU A 5 -39.12 -0.23 7.34
C LEU A 5 -38.41 1.12 7.49
N THR A 6 -37.47 1.44 6.59
CA THR A 6 -36.65 2.66 6.62
C THR A 6 -37.49 3.94 6.54
N GLU A 7 -38.61 3.91 5.81
CA GLU A 7 -39.57 5.01 5.71
C GLU A 7 -40.21 5.36 7.07
N ASN A 8 -40.31 4.41 8.00
CA ASN A 8 -40.92 4.61 9.33
C ASN A 8 -39.96 5.27 10.34
N ILE A 9 -38.72 5.54 9.95
CA ILE A 9 -37.73 6.28 10.74
C ILE A 9 -38.01 7.77 10.59
N THR A 10 -38.00 8.49 11.71
CA THR A 10 -38.28 9.92 11.81
C THR A 10 -37.07 10.69 12.33
N SER A 11 -37.03 12.00 12.13
CA SER A 11 -35.96 12.87 12.66
C SER A 11 -35.90 12.93 14.20
N THR A 12 -36.95 12.45 14.89
CA THR A 12 -37.00 12.34 16.35
C THR A 12 -36.42 11.02 16.89
N ASP A 13 -36.20 10.03 16.02
CA ASP A 13 -35.65 8.74 16.41
C ASP A 13 -34.15 8.84 16.70
N ARG A 14 -33.68 8.07 17.69
CA ARG A 14 -32.26 7.89 17.96
C ARG A 14 -31.72 6.75 17.13
N VAL A 15 -31.12 7.08 15.98
CA VAL A 15 -30.63 6.08 15.02
C VAL A 15 -29.21 5.64 15.36
N ILE A 16 -28.98 4.35 15.50
CA ILE A 16 -27.66 3.75 15.76
C ILE A 16 -27.35 2.73 14.66
N ALA A 17 -26.26 2.91 13.94
CA ALA A 17 -25.80 1.92 12.96
C ALA A 17 -25.03 0.81 13.67
N VAL A 18 -25.26 -0.43 13.27
CA VAL A 18 -24.54 -1.62 13.74
C VAL A 18 -23.77 -2.17 12.54
N MET A 19 -22.45 -2.09 12.63
CA MET A 19 -21.49 -2.38 11.55
C MET A 19 -20.41 -3.32 12.06
N GLY A 20 -19.69 -3.95 11.13
CA GLY A 20 -18.60 -4.88 11.43
C GLY A 20 -18.42 -5.87 10.29
N PRO A 21 -17.32 -6.65 10.27
CA PRO A 21 -17.13 -7.74 9.32
C PRO A 21 -18.29 -8.75 9.35
N THR A 22 -18.44 -9.52 8.28
CA THR A 22 -19.33 -10.70 8.26
C THR A 22 -19.01 -11.61 9.46
N ASP A 23 -20.04 -12.12 10.13
CA ASP A 23 -19.96 -12.96 11.34
C ASP A 23 -19.28 -12.30 12.56
N SER A 24 -19.22 -10.96 12.61
CA SER A 24 -18.69 -10.22 13.77
C SER A 24 -19.58 -10.24 15.02
N GLY A 25 -20.77 -10.84 14.95
CA GLY A 25 -21.72 -10.94 16.05
C GLY A 25 -22.85 -9.90 16.03
N GLN A 26 -23.09 -9.22 14.90
CA GLN A 26 -24.20 -8.27 14.75
C GLN A 26 -25.56 -8.92 15.06
N SER A 27 -25.83 -10.10 14.49
CA SER A 27 -27.04 -10.88 14.76
C SER A 27 -27.16 -11.25 16.23
N ASN A 28 -26.07 -11.73 16.85
CA ASN A 28 -26.06 -12.07 18.28
C ASN A 28 -26.40 -10.87 19.16
N PHE A 29 -25.91 -9.68 18.81
CA PHE A 29 -26.21 -8.45 19.53
C PHE A 29 -27.71 -8.10 19.46
N ILE A 30 -28.31 -8.22 18.27
CA ILE A 30 -29.75 -8.03 18.06
C ILE A 30 -30.57 -9.09 18.80
N ASP A 31 -30.15 -10.35 18.75
CA ASP A 31 -30.81 -11.47 19.42
C ASP A 31 -30.77 -11.36 20.95
N ALA A 32 -29.65 -10.88 21.51
CA ALA A 32 -29.53 -10.65 22.95
C ALA A 32 -30.53 -9.60 23.42
N LEU A 33 -30.71 -8.51 22.66
CA LEU A 33 -31.75 -7.51 22.93
C LEU A 33 -33.14 -8.13 22.78
N TRP A 34 -33.38 -8.87 21.70
CA TRP A 34 -34.68 -9.50 21.42
C TRP A 34 -35.15 -10.43 22.55
N LYS A 35 -34.25 -11.33 23.01
CA LYS A 35 -34.52 -12.26 24.12
C LYS A 35 -34.81 -11.54 25.43
N GLY A 36 -34.08 -10.46 25.72
CA GLY A 36 -34.30 -9.70 26.95
C GLY A 36 -35.65 -9.01 27.05
N PHE A 37 -36.34 -8.78 25.93
CA PHE A 37 -37.73 -8.30 25.90
C PHE A 37 -38.78 -9.42 26.05
N GLY A 38 -38.37 -10.66 26.34
CA GLY A 38 -39.29 -11.77 26.63
C GLY A 38 -39.91 -12.44 25.41
N PHE A 39 -39.40 -12.19 24.20
CA PHE A 39 -39.87 -12.85 22.98
C PHE A 39 -39.24 -14.25 22.83
N PRO A 40 -39.99 -15.25 22.30
CA PRO A 40 -39.45 -16.60 22.10
C PRO A 40 -38.27 -16.61 21.11
N PRO A 41 -37.32 -17.56 21.26
CA PRO A 41 -36.22 -17.73 20.32
C PRO A 41 -36.78 -18.14 18.96
N GLY A 42 -36.76 -17.21 18.00
CA GLY A 42 -37.35 -17.43 16.69
C GLY A 42 -36.94 -16.43 15.62
N TYR A 43 -36.10 -15.43 15.95
CA TYR A 43 -35.43 -14.67 14.90
C TYR A 43 -34.42 -15.61 14.25
N GLN A 44 -34.75 -16.09 13.05
CA GLN A 44 -33.92 -17.02 12.29
C GLN A 44 -32.56 -16.36 12.00
N LYS A 45 -31.50 -17.18 12.02
CA LYS A 45 -30.08 -16.91 11.69
C LYS A 45 -29.80 -16.27 10.31
N ASN A 46 -30.78 -15.62 9.67
CA ASN A 46 -30.70 -15.06 8.33
C ASN A 46 -30.48 -13.53 8.30
N THR A 47 -30.10 -12.90 9.41
CA THR A 47 -29.68 -11.47 9.43
C THR A 47 -28.48 -11.16 8.54
N CYS A 48 -27.84 -12.18 7.95
CA CYS A 48 -26.80 -12.06 6.93
C CYS A 48 -27.35 -12.00 5.49
N ALA A 49 -28.64 -11.71 5.27
CA ALA A 49 -29.28 -11.66 3.94
C ALA A 49 -28.73 -10.58 2.98
N GLY A 50 -27.67 -9.85 3.37
CA GLY A 50 -27.02 -8.86 2.52
C GLY A 50 -27.87 -7.61 2.30
N GLU A 51 -28.82 -7.32 3.18
CA GLU A 51 -29.69 -6.12 3.13
C GLU A 51 -29.60 -5.32 4.44
N ILE A 52 -29.94 -4.04 4.39
CA ILE A 52 -30.02 -3.17 5.58
C ILE A 52 -31.32 -3.46 6.32
N GLU A 53 -31.23 -3.79 7.62
CA GLU A 53 -32.39 -4.07 8.45
C GLU A 53 -32.53 -3.06 9.60
N CYS A 54 -33.76 -2.57 9.82
CA CYS A 54 -34.04 -1.59 10.86
C CYS A 54 -34.89 -2.19 11.99
N PHE A 55 -34.48 -2.00 13.23
CA PHE A 55 -35.17 -2.49 14.42
C PHE A 55 -35.48 -1.36 15.40
N LEU A 56 -36.75 -1.22 15.75
CA LEU A 56 -37.20 -0.31 16.78
C LEU A 56 -37.06 -0.96 18.16
N VAL A 57 -36.30 -0.30 19.03
CA VAL A 57 -36.13 -0.62 20.44
C VAL A 57 -36.78 0.50 21.25
N GLY A 58 -37.75 0.13 22.09
CA GLY A 58 -38.31 1.06 23.07
C GLY A 58 -37.31 1.22 24.22
N HIS A 59 -36.95 2.46 24.55
CA HIS A 59 -36.00 2.74 25.61
C HIS A 59 -36.56 3.82 26.55
N HIS A 60 -36.38 3.57 27.86
CA HIS A 60 -36.83 4.45 28.92
C HIS A 60 -35.63 4.84 29.78
N GLN A 61 -35.30 6.13 29.81
CA GLN A 61 -34.21 6.66 30.63
C GLN A 61 -34.63 7.98 31.28
N ASN A 62 -34.43 8.11 32.59
CA ASN A 62 -34.71 9.33 33.37
C ASN A 62 -36.14 9.90 33.18
N GLY A 63 -37.16 9.04 33.07
CA GLY A 63 -38.57 9.46 32.93
C GLY A 63 -38.98 9.92 31.52
N HIS A 64 -38.10 9.82 30.52
CA HIS A 64 -38.42 10.11 29.13
C HIS A 64 -38.40 8.83 28.28
N ASN A 65 -39.49 8.63 27.53
CA ASN A 65 -39.56 7.62 26.49
C ASN A 65 -38.99 8.18 25.19
N PHE A 66 -37.98 7.52 24.63
CA PHE A 66 -37.51 7.82 23.29
C PHE A 66 -37.31 6.53 22.50
N ARG A 67 -37.50 6.67 21.18
CA ARG A 67 -37.40 5.57 20.23
C ARG A 67 -35.95 5.44 19.78
N ILE A 68 -35.37 4.24 19.95
CA ILE A 68 -34.06 3.89 19.38
C ILE A 68 -34.30 3.04 18.15
N VAL A 69 -33.64 3.37 17.04
CA VAL A 69 -33.66 2.55 15.83
C VAL A 69 -32.26 2.00 15.61
N LEU A 70 -32.11 0.68 15.69
CA LEU A 70 -30.88 -0.02 15.33
C LEU A 70 -30.92 -0.34 13.84
N VAL A 71 -29.90 0.08 13.11
CA VAL A 71 -29.77 -0.14 11.67
C VAL A 71 -28.62 -1.09 11.46
N VAL A 72 -28.93 -2.36 11.17
CA VAL A 72 -27.94 -3.39 10.91
C VAL A 72 -27.49 -3.26 9.47
N ILE A 73 -26.20 -2.97 9.28
CA ILE A 73 -25.59 -2.78 7.98
C ILE A 73 -24.74 -4.01 7.66
N PRO A 74 -24.92 -4.64 6.49
CA PRO A 74 -24.13 -5.80 6.12
C PRO A 74 -22.64 -5.46 6.08
N GLY A 75 -21.82 -6.41 6.53
CA GLY A 75 -20.37 -6.28 6.47
C GLY A 75 -19.85 -6.30 5.04
N PHE A 76 -18.76 -5.58 4.81
CA PHE A 76 -17.85 -5.86 3.71
C PHE A 76 -17.28 -7.28 3.89
N ASP A 77 -17.03 -8.00 2.81
CA ASP A 77 -16.82 -9.46 2.75
C ASP A 77 -18.11 -10.30 2.83
N ASN A 78 -19.15 -9.88 2.11
CA ASN A 78 -20.42 -10.60 2.06
C ASN A 78 -20.34 -11.80 1.08
N PRO A 79 -20.85 -12.99 1.46
CA PRO A 79 -20.81 -14.16 0.56
C PRO A 79 -21.77 -14.05 -0.64
N HIS A 80 -22.79 -13.21 -0.55
CA HIS A 80 -23.87 -13.05 -1.52
C HIS A 80 -23.76 -11.77 -2.37
N ARG A 81 -23.04 -10.74 -1.89
CA ARG A 81 -22.86 -9.44 -2.55
C ARG A 81 -21.39 -9.05 -2.59
N ASN A 82 -20.97 -8.34 -3.63
CA ASN A 82 -19.62 -7.79 -3.65
C ASN A 82 -19.52 -6.51 -2.80
N ASP A 83 -18.29 -6.13 -2.41
CA ASP A 83 -18.06 -4.99 -1.52
C ASP A 83 -18.54 -3.65 -2.11
N ALA A 84 -18.54 -3.50 -3.44
CA ALA A 84 -19.03 -2.29 -4.10
C ALA A 84 -20.55 -2.18 -4.00
N GLU A 85 -21.28 -3.28 -4.15
CA GLU A 85 -22.74 -3.32 -3.95
C GLU A 85 -23.12 -2.98 -2.50
N VAL A 86 -22.34 -3.49 -1.53
CA VAL A 86 -22.50 -3.13 -0.11
C VAL A 86 -22.30 -1.63 0.08
N LEU A 87 -21.24 -1.06 -0.51
CA LEU A 87 -20.96 0.37 -0.44
C LEU A 87 -22.08 1.21 -1.09
N ILE A 88 -22.58 0.82 -2.26
CA ILE A 88 -23.67 1.50 -2.96
C ILE A 88 -24.93 1.52 -2.09
N MET A 89 -25.31 0.37 -1.54
CA MET A 89 -26.47 0.23 -0.66
C MET A 89 -26.34 1.09 0.59
N MET A 90 -25.15 1.12 1.20
CA MET A 90 -24.87 2.00 2.33
C MET A 90 -24.98 3.48 1.94
N SER A 91 -24.40 3.85 0.80
CA SER A 91 -24.40 5.23 0.28
C SER A 91 -25.81 5.73 0.03
N ASP A 92 -26.65 4.93 -0.64
CA ASP A 92 -28.06 5.25 -0.87
C ASP A 92 -28.81 5.45 0.45
N TRP A 93 -28.65 4.53 1.40
CA TRP A 93 -29.34 4.59 2.69
C TRP A 93 -28.91 5.82 3.50
N PHE A 94 -27.61 6.09 3.58
CA PHE A 94 -27.07 7.23 4.33
C PHE A 94 -27.41 8.57 3.70
N GLU A 95 -27.42 8.67 2.36
CA GLU A 95 -27.84 9.86 1.63
C GLU A 95 -29.33 10.16 1.85
N ASN A 96 -30.19 9.15 1.64
CA ASN A 96 -31.64 9.30 1.75
C ASN A 96 -32.07 9.67 3.18
N THR A 97 -31.46 9.05 4.19
CA THR A 97 -31.76 9.38 5.59
C THR A 97 -31.25 10.76 5.98
N TYR A 98 -30.06 11.16 5.52
CA TYR A 98 -29.49 12.47 5.82
C TYR A 98 -30.29 13.61 5.19
N ARG A 99 -30.73 13.46 3.93
CA ARG A 99 -31.63 14.43 3.26
C ARG A 99 -32.97 14.61 3.97
N ARG A 100 -33.47 13.57 4.65
CA ARG A 100 -34.68 13.61 5.49
C ARG A 100 -34.43 14.26 6.86
N GLY A 101 -33.23 14.75 7.13
CA GLY A 101 -32.83 15.35 8.41
C GLY A 101 -32.65 14.34 9.54
N ILE A 102 -32.53 13.05 9.23
CA ILE A 102 -32.30 11.99 10.22
C ILE A 102 -30.80 11.94 10.52
N LYS A 103 -30.43 12.26 11.76
CA LYS A 103 -29.02 12.27 12.20
C LYS A 103 -28.66 11.00 12.96
N MET A 104 -27.44 10.52 12.74
CA MET A 104 -26.90 9.37 13.46
C MET A 104 -26.61 9.72 14.91
N THR A 105 -27.22 8.99 15.84
CA THR A 105 -26.95 9.09 17.28
C THR A 105 -25.66 8.36 17.65
N GLY A 106 -25.33 7.27 16.96
CA GLY A 106 -24.07 6.57 17.14
C GLY A 106 -23.82 5.47 16.14
N ILE A 107 -22.62 4.91 16.19
CA ILE A 107 -22.23 3.74 15.40
C ILE A 107 -21.59 2.72 16.34
N LEU A 108 -22.07 1.48 16.26
CA LEU A 108 -21.44 0.31 16.84
C LEU A 108 -20.61 -0.38 15.77
N TYR A 109 -19.31 -0.55 16.00
CA TYR A 109 -18.45 -1.37 15.15
C TYR A 109 -18.03 -2.63 15.90
N LEU A 110 -18.53 -3.79 15.47
CA LEU A 110 -18.28 -5.07 16.11
C LEU A 110 -17.02 -5.72 15.55
N GLN A 111 -16.16 -6.22 16.45
CA GLN A 111 -14.92 -6.90 16.14
C GLN A 111 -14.80 -8.17 16.99
N ARG A 112 -14.52 -9.32 16.38
CA ARG A 112 -14.31 -10.56 17.13
C ARG A 112 -12.98 -10.50 17.87
N ILE A 113 -12.99 -10.86 19.16
CA ILE A 113 -11.74 -11.01 19.92
C ILE A 113 -11.06 -12.36 19.69
N SER A 114 -11.82 -13.33 19.15
CA SER A 114 -11.32 -14.66 18.77
C SER A 114 -10.42 -14.65 17.54
N ASP A 115 -10.42 -13.59 16.75
CA ASP A 115 -9.47 -13.43 15.66
C ASP A 115 -8.05 -13.27 16.23
N ASN A 116 -7.14 -14.16 15.82
CA ASN A 116 -5.75 -14.18 16.29
C ASN A 116 -4.88 -13.13 15.60
N ARG A 117 -5.38 -12.48 14.53
CA ARG A 117 -4.64 -11.52 13.69
C ARG A 117 -5.59 -10.46 13.14
N MET A 118 -5.14 -9.21 13.08
CA MET A 118 -5.82 -8.11 12.40
C MET A 118 -5.14 -7.80 11.06
N SER A 119 -5.36 -8.66 10.07
CA SER A 119 -4.74 -8.57 8.73
C SER A 119 -5.74 -8.86 7.61
N GLY A 120 -5.36 -8.56 6.37
CA GLY A 120 -6.17 -8.87 5.19
C GLY A 120 -7.54 -8.21 5.24
N VAL A 121 -8.60 -9.02 5.14
CA VAL A 121 -10.01 -8.60 5.13
C VAL A 121 -10.40 -7.76 6.35
N LEU A 122 -9.97 -8.15 7.56
CA LEU A 122 -10.34 -7.42 8.78
C LEU A 122 -9.76 -6.01 8.79
N LEU A 123 -8.50 -5.88 8.37
CA LEU A 123 -7.84 -4.58 8.27
C LEU A 123 -8.45 -3.73 7.14
N ARG A 124 -8.83 -4.35 6.02
CA ARG A 124 -9.59 -3.70 4.94
C ARG A 124 -10.92 -3.15 5.45
N ASN A 125 -11.70 -3.96 6.14
CA ASN A 125 -13.01 -3.55 6.67
C ASN A 125 -12.89 -2.42 7.69
N LEU A 126 -11.85 -2.43 8.52
CA LEU A 126 -11.58 -1.35 9.47
C LEU A 126 -11.15 -0.06 8.76
N ARG A 127 -10.34 -0.15 7.69
CA ARG A 127 -9.98 1.00 6.87
C ARG A 127 -11.19 1.57 6.14
N MET A 128 -12.01 0.71 5.50
CA MET A 128 -13.28 1.10 4.88
C MET A 128 -14.16 1.86 5.88
N PHE A 129 -14.30 1.33 7.09
CA PHE A 129 -15.03 1.97 8.16
C PHE A 129 -14.49 3.37 8.50
N GLY A 130 -13.16 3.52 8.59
CA GLY A 130 -12.50 4.80 8.79
C GLY A 130 -12.83 5.82 7.70
N GLU A 131 -12.74 5.42 6.43
CA GLU A 131 -13.06 6.27 5.26
C GLU A 131 -14.54 6.66 5.20
N LEU A 132 -15.44 5.78 5.63
CA LEU A 132 -16.87 6.07 5.69
C LEU A 132 -17.20 7.10 6.78
N CYS A 133 -16.56 6.95 7.94
CA CYS A 133 -16.89 7.71 9.14
C CYS A 133 -16.22 9.09 9.16
N GLY A 134 -14.93 9.16 8.84
CA GLY A 134 -14.11 10.34 9.11
C GLY A 134 -13.96 10.64 10.61
N ASP A 135 -13.26 11.72 10.95
CA ASP A 135 -12.93 12.12 12.33
C ASP A 135 -14.14 12.67 13.11
N ARG A 136 -15.06 13.37 12.45
CA ARG A 136 -16.16 14.11 13.11
C ARG A 136 -17.18 13.25 13.84
N ILE A 137 -17.45 12.04 13.37
CA ILE A 137 -18.40 11.12 14.01
C ILE A 137 -17.76 10.28 15.11
N MET A 138 -16.43 10.25 15.22
CA MET A 138 -15.70 9.37 16.14
C MET A 138 -16.16 9.45 17.60
N PRO A 139 -16.50 10.63 18.17
CA PRO A 139 -17.07 10.70 19.54
C PRO A 139 -18.38 9.92 19.73
N ARG A 140 -19.07 9.57 18.64
CA ARG A 140 -20.30 8.76 18.61
C ARG A 140 -20.06 7.32 18.14
N VAL A 141 -18.81 6.92 17.93
CA VAL A 141 -18.42 5.56 17.57
C VAL A 141 -18.05 4.78 18.84
N LEU A 142 -18.57 3.56 18.94
CA LEU A 142 -18.23 2.60 19.99
C LEU A 142 -17.77 1.29 19.34
N PHE A 143 -16.49 0.97 19.49
CA PHE A 143 -15.91 -0.31 19.11
C PHE A 143 -16.32 -1.39 20.12
N VAL A 144 -16.99 -2.44 19.65
CA VAL A 144 -17.50 -3.50 20.50
C VAL A 144 -16.76 -4.79 20.21
N THR A 145 -16.07 -5.34 21.21
CA THR A 145 -15.45 -6.66 21.08
C THR A 145 -16.46 -7.77 21.39
N THR A 146 -16.52 -8.80 20.55
CA THR A 146 -17.47 -9.93 20.63
C THR A 146 -16.73 -11.26 20.75
N MET A 147 -17.46 -12.38 20.92
CA MET A 147 -16.90 -13.75 20.99
C MET A 147 -15.97 -13.99 22.19
N TRP A 148 -16.20 -13.30 23.32
CA TRP A 148 -15.40 -13.45 24.53
C TRP A 148 -15.49 -14.85 25.17
N ASN A 149 -16.51 -15.64 24.81
CA ASN A 149 -16.66 -17.04 25.23
C ASN A 149 -15.75 -18.01 24.44
N GLN A 150 -15.11 -17.57 23.36
CA GLN A 150 -14.22 -18.40 22.53
C GLN A 150 -12.73 -18.23 22.88
N VAL A 151 -12.40 -17.33 23.80
CA VAL A 151 -11.01 -16.99 24.15
C VAL A 151 -10.91 -16.91 25.66
N ASP A 152 -9.79 -17.36 26.23
CA ASP A 152 -9.53 -17.13 27.64
C ASP A 152 -9.38 -15.62 27.94
N GLU A 153 -9.72 -15.22 29.16
CA GLU A 153 -9.76 -13.79 29.53
C GLU A 153 -8.37 -13.12 29.44
N THR A 154 -7.27 -13.85 29.59
CA THR A 154 -5.91 -13.28 29.52
C THR A 154 -5.51 -12.96 28.09
N THR A 155 -5.71 -13.91 27.17
CA THR A 155 -5.48 -13.74 25.74
C THR A 155 -6.41 -12.67 25.18
N GLY A 156 -7.69 -12.70 25.54
CA GLY A 156 -8.67 -11.70 25.12
C GLY A 156 -8.27 -10.28 25.56
N LYS A 157 -7.81 -10.11 26.81
CA LYS A 157 -7.28 -8.82 27.30
C LYS A 157 -6.03 -8.36 26.54
N HIS A 158 -5.14 -9.28 26.16
CA HIS A 158 -3.95 -8.94 25.38
C HIS A 158 -4.32 -8.44 23.98
N ARG A 159 -5.18 -9.17 23.27
CA ARG A 159 -5.68 -8.79 21.94
C ARG A 159 -6.46 -7.48 21.97
N GLU A 160 -7.28 -7.26 23.00
CA GLU A 160 -8.00 -6.00 23.16
C GLU A 160 -7.03 -4.83 23.36
N ARG A 161 -5.93 -5.02 24.10
CA ARG A 161 -4.87 -4.01 24.24
C ARG A 161 -4.18 -3.72 22.91
N GLU A 162 -3.91 -4.74 22.11
CA GLU A 162 -3.34 -4.57 20.76
C GLU A 162 -4.30 -3.80 19.84
N LEU A 163 -5.59 -4.18 19.81
CA LEU A 163 -6.64 -3.47 19.08
C LEU A 163 -6.64 -1.99 19.43
N LYS A 164 -6.67 -1.65 20.73
CA LYS A 164 -6.68 -0.25 21.20
C LYS A 164 -5.37 0.49 20.93
N GLY A 165 -4.22 -0.16 21.15
CA GLY A 165 -2.90 0.46 21.07
C GLY A 165 -2.36 0.61 19.66
N ARG A 166 -2.82 -0.21 18.71
CA ARG A 166 -2.30 -0.26 17.34
C ARG A 166 -3.35 0.06 16.29
N PHE A 167 -4.48 -0.65 16.29
CA PHE A 167 -5.43 -0.62 15.17
C PHE A 167 -6.51 0.45 15.33
N TRP A 168 -6.96 0.71 16.55
CA TRP A 168 -7.97 1.72 16.89
C TRP A 168 -7.36 2.99 17.46
N LYS A 169 -6.03 3.05 17.62
CA LYS A 169 -5.31 4.13 18.31
C LYS A 169 -5.77 5.51 17.85
N ASP A 170 -5.76 5.76 16.54
CA ASP A 170 -6.09 7.05 15.96
C ASP A 170 -7.59 7.38 16.15
N MET A 171 -8.46 6.39 15.95
CA MET A 171 -9.90 6.56 16.12
C MET A 171 -10.31 6.81 17.59
N LEU A 172 -9.62 6.15 18.53
CA LEU A 172 -9.76 6.41 19.96
C LEU A 172 -9.24 7.80 20.33
N ALA A 173 -8.14 8.25 19.73
CA ALA A 173 -7.63 9.61 19.90
C ALA A 173 -8.62 10.66 19.38
N TRP A 174 -9.41 10.34 18.35
CA TRP A 174 -10.52 11.17 17.86
C TRP A 174 -11.81 11.07 18.70
N GLY A 175 -11.78 10.36 19.82
CA GLY A 175 -12.87 10.30 20.80
C GLY A 175 -13.78 9.09 20.69
N ALA A 176 -13.50 8.14 19.79
CA ALA A 176 -14.17 6.85 19.81
C ALA A 176 -13.91 6.13 21.15
N ARG A 177 -14.85 5.27 21.53
CA ARG A 177 -14.74 4.46 22.75
C ARG A 177 -14.77 2.99 22.42
N SER A 178 -14.53 2.16 23.43
CA SER A 178 -14.64 0.70 23.29
C SER A 178 -15.49 0.09 24.41
N ALA A 179 -16.21 -0.99 24.10
CA ALA A 179 -16.92 -1.83 25.06
C ALA A 179 -16.77 -3.33 24.71
N ARG A 180 -17.20 -4.19 25.63
CA ARG A 180 -17.21 -5.65 25.45
C ARG A 180 -18.64 -6.16 25.46
N PHE A 181 -19.02 -6.93 24.46
CA PHE A 181 -20.29 -7.64 24.41
C PHE A 181 -20.07 -9.09 24.86
N ARG A 182 -20.84 -9.55 25.84
CA ARG A 182 -20.70 -10.88 26.47
C ARG A 182 -21.84 -11.83 26.12
N ASP A 183 -22.45 -11.62 24.95
CA ASP A 183 -23.54 -12.45 24.40
C ASP A 183 -24.79 -12.53 25.32
N ASP A 184 -25.01 -11.49 26.13
CA ASP A 184 -26.13 -11.40 27.07
C ASP A 184 -26.89 -10.06 26.98
N TYR A 185 -28.14 -10.05 27.44
CA TYR A 185 -29.00 -8.86 27.36
C TYR A 185 -28.43 -7.67 28.14
N LYS A 186 -27.83 -7.91 29.30
CA LYS A 186 -27.35 -6.84 30.18
C LYS A 186 -26.17 -6.12 29.53
N SER A 187 -25.20 -6.85 28.98
CA SER A 187 -24.08 -6.24 28.24
C SER A 187 -24.54 -5.51 26.97
N ALA A 188 -25.54 -6.04 26.25
CA ALA A 188 -26.13 -5.33 25.11
C ALA A 188 -26.83 -4.02 25.51
N GLN A 189 -27.59 -4.04 26.61
CA GLN A 189 -28.28 -2.86 27.13
C GLN A 189 -27.28 -1.79 27.62
N ASP A 190 -26.24 -2.20 28.35
CA ASP A 190 -25.18 -1.30 28.83
C ASP A 190 -24.45 -0.61 27.66
N ILE A 191 -24.22 -1.34 26.55
CA ILE A 191 -23.65 -0.80 25.31
C ILE A 191 -24.56 0.29 24.69
N LEU A 192 -25.88 0.06 24.64
CA LEU A 192 -26.82 1.06 24.15
C LEU A 192 -26.85 2.29 25.06
N ASP A 193 -26.88 2.08 26.37
CA ASP A 193 -26.88 3.16 27.36
C ASP A 193 -25.64 4.05 27.22
N LEU A 194 -24.47 3.48 26.93
CA LEU A 194 -23.25 4.26 26.68
C LEU A 194 -23.39 5.23 25.51
N LEU A 195 -24.08 4.86 24.43
CA LEU A 195 -24.31 5.74 23.27
C LEU A 195 -25.40 6.77 23.54
N VAL A 196 -26.44 6.36 24.26
CA VAL A 196 -27.66 7.15 24.51
C VAL A 196 -27.44 8.19 25.63
N ALA A 197 -26.62 7.87 26.64
CA ALA A 197 -26.30 8.74 27.78
C ALA A 197 -25.37 9.90 27.43
N HIS A 198 -24.84 9.95 26.20
CA HIS A 198 -24.01 11.05 25.73
C HIS A 198 -24.88 12.32 25.64
N LYS A 199 -24.95 13.07 26.75
CA LYS A 199 -25.71 14.32 26.88
C LYS A 199 -25.38 15.23 25.70
N ARG A 200 -26.39 15.99 25.22
CA ARG A 200 -26.25 17.15 24.31
C ARG A 200 -25.39 18.28 24.93
N ARG A 201 -24.23 17.95 25.48
CA ARG A 201 -23.31 18.89 26.15
C ARG A 201 -22.49 19.71 25.17
N SER A 202 -22.56 19.41 23.87
CA SER A 202 -21.96 20.23 22.83
C SER A 202 -23.06 20.70 21.87
N SER A 203 -23.46 21.95 22.02
CA SER A 203 -24.32 22.73 21.13
C SER A 203 -23.68 23.01 19.76
N SER A 204 -22.54 22.40 19.45
CA SER A 204 -21.90 22.52 18.15
C SER A 204 -22.68 21.72 17.09
N LYS A 205 -23.25 22.43 16.12
CA LYS A 205 -24.07 21.92 15.00
C LYS A 205 -23.42 20.82 14.14
N ARG A 206 -22.14 20.47 14.36
CA ARG A 206 -21.29 19.66 13.46
C ARG A 206 -20.99 18.21 13.86
N TYR A 207 -21.34 17.76 15.07
CA TYR A 207 -21.02 16.37 15.50
C TYR A 207 -22.10 15.37 15.08
N GLY A 208 -21.69 14.20 14.57
CA GLY A 208 -22.57 13.09 14.21
C GLY A 208 -22.99 13.01 12.74
N ILE A 209 -22.16 13.53 11.84
CA ILE A 209 -22.30 13.40 10.39
C ILE A 209 -21.16 12.47 9.93
N LEU A 210 -21.49 11.42 9.17
CA LEU A 210 -20.47 10.58 8.55
C LEU A 210 -19.77 11.38 7.44
N LEU A 211 -18.47 11.15 7.22
CA LEU A 211 -17.76 11.72 6.07
C LEU A 211 -18.51 11.44 4.78
N LEU A 212 -18.99 10.21 4.57
CA LEU A 212 -19.78 9.85 3.40
C LEU A 212 -21.02 10.76 3.19
N GLN A 213 -21.72 11.12 4.28
CA GLN A 213 -22.90 11.99 4.21
C GLN A 213 -22.52 13.43 3.86
N GLU A 214 -21.44 13.95 4.47
CA GLU A 214 -20.90 15.28 4.17
C GLU A 214 -20.46 15.36 2.69
N GLU A 215 -19.77 14.33 2.20
CA GLU A 215 -19.31 14.27 0.81
C GLU A 215 -20.45 14.26 -0.19
N MET A 216 -21.43 13.38 -0.01
CA MET A 216 -22.49 13.20 -1.01
C MET A 216 -23.57 14.28 -0.94
N VAL A 217 -23.91 14.76 0.25
CA VAL A 217 -25.04 15.70 0.43
C VAL A 217 -24.57 17.13 0.59
N ASP A 218 -23.57 17.40 1.44
CA ASP A 218 -23.14 18.77 1.71
C ASP A 218 -22.15 19.29 0.64
N LEU A 219 -21.29 18.41 0.11
CA LEU A 219 -20.33 18.73 -0.96
C LEU A 219 -20.83 18.35 -2.37
N GLY A 220 -21.97 17.65 -2.46
CA GLY A 220 -22.59 17.29 -3.74
C GLY A 220 -21.78 16.32 -4.59
N LYS A 221 -20.85 15.56 -4.01
CA LYS A 221 -20.08 14.54 -4.73
C LYS A 221 -20.96 13.39 -5.15
N LEU A 222 -20.67 12.80 -6.31
CA LEU A 222 -21.22 11.50 -6.65
C LEU A 222 -20.66 10.44 -5.69
N TRP A 223 -21.43 9.38 -5.45
CA TRP A 223 -21.01 8.32 -4.52
C TRP A 223 -19.68 7.67 -4.93
N ASN A 224 -19.38 7.58 -6.23
CA ASN A 224 -18.13 7.03 -6.75
C ASN A 224 -16.93 8.00 -6.67
N GLU A 225 -17.16 9.26 -6.29
CA GLU A 225 -16.14 10.29 -6.03
C GLU A 225 -15.83 10.42 -4.52
N THR A 226 -16.49 9.62 -3.68
CA THR A 226 -16.29 9.61 -2.23
C THR A 226 -14.97 8.95 -1.87
N HIS A 227 -14.38 9.30 -0.72
CA HIS A 227 -13.14 8.68 -0.25
C HIS A 227 -13.29 7.16 -0.10
N ALA A 228 -14.44 6.71 0.41
CA ALA A 228 -14.73 5.29 0.57
C ALA A 228 -14.76 4.55 -0.78
N ALA A 229 -15.36 5.13 -1.82
CA ALA A 229 -15.40 4.53 -3.15
C ALA A 229 -14.03 4.51 -3.82
N HIS A 230 -13.27 5.60 -3.74
CA HIS A 230 -11.90 5.64 -4.26
C HIS A 230 -11.00 4.59 -3.60
N MET A 231 -11.04 4.50 -2.26
CA MET A 231 -10.23 3.52 -1.54
C MET A 231 -10.61 2.07 -1.90
N LEU A 232 -11.92 1.78 -1.99
CA LEU A 232 -12.39 0.46 -2.42
C LEU A 232 -11.97 0.16 -3.87
N ARG A 233 -12.06 1.14 -4.78
CA ARG A 233 -11.66 0.98 -6.18
C ARG A 233 -10.18 0.66 -6.30
N GLU A 234 -9.33 1.43 -5.63
CA GLU A 234 -7.89 1.19 -5.60
C GLU A 234 -7.57 -0.19 -5.02
N PHE A 235 -8.28 -0.59 -3.96
CA PHE A 235 -8.12 -1.93 -3.39
C PHE A 235 -8.50 -3.03 -4.39
N LEU A 236 -9.68 -2.94 -5.03
CA LEU A 236 -10.14 -3.93 -5.99
C LEU A 236 -9.27 -3.98 -7.25
N LEU A 237 -8.74 -2.83 -7.70
CA LEU A 237 -7.79 -2.79 -8.81
C LEU A 237 -6.50 -3.55 -8.46
N ASN A 238 -5.93 -3.29 -7.29
CA ASN A 238 -4.74 -4.01 -6.82
C ASN A 238 -5.02 -5.51 -6.65
N LEU A 239 -6.15 -5.86 -6.03
CA LEU A 239 -6.55 -7.26 -5.83
C LEU A 239 -6.78 -7.98 -7.17
N SER A 240 -7.44 -7.33 -8.14
CA SER A 240 -7.67 -7.89 -9.46
C SER A 240 -6.36 -8.10 -10.23
N ALA A 241 -5.38 -7.20 -10.06
CA ALA A 241 -4.06 -7.38 -10.64
C ALA A 241 -3.36 -8.60 -10.03
N GLU A 242 -3.37 -8.73 -8.69
CA GLU A 242 -2.84 -9.88 -7.96
C GLU A 242 -3.50 -11.20 -8.40
N GLN A 243 -4.83 -11.26 -8.41
CA GLN A 243 -5.60 -12.43 -8.85
C GLN A 243 -5.33 -12.80 -10.31
N LYS A 244 -5.19 -11.81 -11.20
CA LYS A 244 -4.84 -12.04 -12.62
C LYS A 244 -3.46 -12.68 -12.78
N ILE A 245 -2.50 -12.29 -11.95
CA ILE A 245 -1.16 -12.90 -11.95
C ILE A 245 -1.25 -14.35 -11.44
N SER A 246 -1.99 -14.58 -10.35
CA SER A 246 -2.24 -15.93 -9.82
C SER A 246 -2.91 -16.84 -10.85
N LEU A 247 -3.92 -16.35 -11.57
CA LEU A 247 -4.58 -17.09 -12.64
C LEU A 247 -3.63 -17.47 -13.78
N LYS A 248 -2.84 -16.52 -14.28
CA LYS A 248 -1.82 -16.80 -15.31
C LYS A 248 -0.81 -17.84 -14.84
N ARG A 249 -0.48 -17.83 -13.54
CA ARG A 249 0.44 -18.78 -12.95
C ARG A 249 -0.16 -20.19 -12.88
N LEU A 250 -1.41 -20.32 -12.43
CA LEU A 250 -2.13 -21.60 -12.41
C LEU A 250 -2.27 -22.18 -13.82
N GLN A 251 -2.58 -21.34 -14.81
CA GLN A 251 -2.63 -21.74 -16.23
C GLN A 251 -1.30 -22.31 -16.72
N ARG A 252 -0.17 -21.64 -16.42
CA ARG A 252 1.17 -22.15 -16.78
C ARG A 252 1.53 -23.44 -16.06
N LEU A 253 1.12 -23.60 -14.80
CA LEU A 253 1.34 -24.84 -14.07
C LEU A 253 0.63 -26.01 -14.77
N LYS A 254 -0.60 -25.77 -15.23
CA LYS A 254 -1.43 -26.73 -15.97
C LYS A 254 -0.85 -27.10 -17.34
N GLU A 255 -0.18 -26.16 -18.01
CA GLU A 255 0.52 -26.37 -19.29
C GLU A 255 1.85 -27.14 -19.13
N GLY A 256 2.41 -27.22 -17.92
CA GLY A 256 3.55 -28.10 -17.64
C GLY A 256 3.17 -29.57 -17.75
N ASN A 257 4.12 -30.45 -18.11
CA ASN A 257 3.94 -31.91 -18.15
C ASN A 257 3.51 -32.46 -16.77
N ILE A 258 2.22 -32.36 -16.45
CA ILE A 258 1.61 -32.90 -15.23
C ILE A 258 1.22 -34.35 -15.53
N THR A 259 1.91 -35.29 -14.90
CA THR A 259 1.70 -36.73 -15.07
C THR A 259 0.63 -37.31 -14.12
N THR A 260 0.17 -36.56 -13.11
CA THR A 260 -0.74 -37.07 -12.07
C THR A 260 -2.16 -36.50 -12.21
N SER A 261 -3.14 -37.37 -12.48
CA SER A 261 -4.57 -37.02 -12.62
C SER A 261 -5.15 -36.27 -11.41
N GLN A 262 -4.75 -36.65 -10.18
CA GLN A 262 -5.20 -35.98 -8.95
C GLN A 262 -4.74 -34.53 -8.84
N LEU A 263 -3.52 -34.23 -9.29
CA LEU A 263 -2.97 -32.87 -9.28
C LEU A 263 -3.65 -32.00 -10.33
N LEU A 264 -3.93 -32.55 -11.52
CA LEU A 264 -4.67 -31.84 -12.56
C LEU A 264 -6.07 -31.43 -12.07
N HIS A 265 -6.77 -32.33 -11.37
CA HIS A 265 -8.08 -32.03 -10.79
C HIS A 265 -8.00 -30.97 -9.67
N ALA A 266 -7.00 -31.05 -8.78
CA ALA A 266 -6.78 -30.05 -7.74
C ALA A 266 -6.50 -28.65 -8.33
N LEU A 267 -5.63 -28.58 -9.34
CA LEU A 267 -5.30 -27.32 -10.04
C LEU A 267 -6.51 -26.75 -10.82
N GLN A 268 -7.34 -27.60 -11.43
CA GLN A 268 -8.56 -27.16 -12.10
C GLN A 268 -9.58 -26.56 -11.13
N GLU A 269 -9.73 -27.17 -9.95
CA GLU A 269 -10.65 -26.67 -8.92
C GLU A 269 -10.13 -25.36 -8.30
N GLU A 270 -8.81 -25.23 -8.09
CA GLU A 270 -8.18 -23.99 -7.65
C GLU A 270 -8.30 -22.87 -8.71
N GLU A 271 -8.07 -23.19 -9.98
CA GLU A 271 -8.27 -22.27 -11.12
C GLU A 271 -9.72 -21.78 -11.18
N ARG A 272 -10.70 -22.67 -11.01
CA ARG A 272 -12.12 -22.31 -10.99
C ARG A 272 -12.45 -21.31 -9.87
N ARG A 273 -11.96 -21.56 -8.65
CA ARG A 273 -12.15 -20.67 -7.50
C ARG A 273 -11.49 -19.30 -7.72
N ALA A 274 -10.25 -19.30 -8.21
CA ALA A 274 -9.53 -18.06 -8.51
C ALA A 274 -10.24 -17.22 -9.60
N TRP A 275 -10.86 -17.86 -10.60
CA TRP A 275 -11.65 -17.16 -11.62
C TRP A 275 -12.93 -16.55 -11.05
N GLU A 276 -13.61 -17.25 -10.14
CA GLU A 276 -14.80 -16.73 -9.46
C GLU A 276 -14.47 -15.49 -8.61
N GLU A 277 -13.38 -15.54 -7.84
CA GLU A 277 -12.91 -14.40 -7.06
C GLU A 277 -12.47 -13.22 -7.95
N TYR A 278 -11.72 -13.49 -9.03
CA TYR A 278 -11.31 -12.46 -9.99
C TYR A 278 -12.51 -11.80 -10.68
N ARG A 279 -13.52 -12.59 -11.06
CA ARG A 279 -14.76 -12.06 -11.64
C ARG A 279 -15.49 -11.16 -10.64
N ARG A 280 -15.61 -11.57 -9.38
CA ARG A 280 -16.20 -10.74 -8.31
C ARG A 280 -15.48 -9.40 -8.16
N SER A 281 -14.14 -9.38 -8.19
CA SER A 281 -13.36 -8.14 -8.12
C SER A 281 -13.61 -7.23 -9.33
N LEU A 282 -13.65 -7.78 -10.54
CA LEU A 282 -13.95 -7.02 -11.76
C LEU A 282 -15.37 -6.47 -11.79
N ASP A 283 -16.34 -7.24 -11.29
CA ASP A 283 -17.73 -6.79 -11.19
C ASP A 283 -17.85 -5.66 -10.16
N GLY A 284 -17.10 -5.74 -9.06
CA GLY A 284 -16.96 -4.64 -8.11
C GLY A 284 -16.35 -3.37 -8.72
N ILE A 285 -15.25 -3.49 -9.48
CA ILE A 285 -14.65 -2.35 -10.20
C ILE A 285 -15.65 -1.72 -11.16
N ARG A 286 -16.33 -2.55 -11.96
CA ARG A 286 -17.35 -2.09 -12.90
C ARG A 286 -18.50 -1.38 -12.19
N ALA A 287 -18.95 -1.89 -11.03
CA ALA A 287 -19.97 -1.23 -10.23
C ALA A 287 -19.53 0.17 -9.77
N LEU A 288 -18.25 0.36 -9.42
CA LEU A 288 -17.66 1.65 -9.03
C LEU A 288 -17.46 2.62 -10.21
N GLU A 289 -17.31 2.12 -11.43
CA GLU A 289 -17.12 2.93 -12.64
C GLU A 289 -18.42 3.47 -13.25
N ILE A 290 -19.56 2.92 -12.84
CA ILE A 290 -20.86 3.39 -13.31
C ILE A 290 -21.22 4.70 -12.58
N SER A 291 -20.96 5.83 -13.24
CA SER A 291 -21.50 7.13 -12.84
C SER A 291 -23.00 7.17 -13.14
N ARG A 292 -23.83 6.68 -12.21
CA ARG A 292 -25.28 6.86 -12.25
C ARG A 292 -25.78 7.54 -10.96
N PRO A 293 -26.77 8.44 -11.04
CA PRO A 293 -27.48 8.93 -9.86
C PRO A 293 -28.09 7.75 -9.09
N LEU A 294 -27.94 7.75 -7.76
CA LEU A 294 -28.41 6.67 -6.88
C LEU A 294 -29.92 6.39 -7.04
N SER A 295 -30.71 7.39 -7.44
CA SER A 295 -32.14 7.29 -7.73
C SER A 295 -32.52 6.27 -8.82
N THR A 296 -31.56 5.75 -9.58
CA THR A 296 -31.77 4.72 -10.62
C THR A 296 -31.57 3.28 -10.15
N TYR A 297 -31.10 3.06 -8.91
CA TYR A 297 -30.79 1.73 -8.36
C TYR A 297 -31.96 1.06 -7.60
N THR A 298 -33.16 1.63 -7.64
CA THR A 298 -34.32 1.20 -6.83
C THR A 298 -35.00 -0.11 -7.25
N SER A 299 -34.46 -0.87 -8.21
CA SER A 299 -35.00 -2.17 -8.61
C SER A 299 -33.90 -3.19 -8.93
N PHE A 300 -33.36 -3.84 -7.90
CA PHE A 300 -32.55 -5.05 -8.08
C PHE A 300 -33.46 -6.29 -8.12
N PRO A 301 -33.37 -7.15 -9.15
CA PRO A 301 -34.13 -8.40 -9.21
C PRO A 301 -33.68 -9.36 -8.12
N SER A 302 -34.63 -10.05 -7.47
CA SER A 302 -34.31 -11.18 -6.60
C SER A 302 -33.71 -12.31 -7.45
N THR A 303 -32.49 -12.71 -7.12
CA THR A 303 -31.82 -13.83 -7.80
C THR A 303 -32.45 -15.15 -7.35
N LYS A 304 -33.34 -15.72 -8.17
CA LYS A 304 -33.56 -17.17 -8.18
C LYS A 304 -32.33 -17.87 -8.79
N PRO A 305 -31.92 -19.05 -8.29
CA PRO A 305 -30.77 -19.76 -8.83
C PRO A 305 -31.03 -20.17 -10.29
N SER A 306 -30.13 -19.78 -11.18
CA SER A 306 -30.11 -20.17 -12.60
C SER A 306 -29.73 -21.65 -12.76
N PRO A 307 -30.31 -22.38 -13.72
CA PRO A 307 -29.96 -23.78 -14.00
C PRO A 307 -28.55 -23.89 -14.60
N PRO A 308 -27.89 -25.06 -14.48
CA PRO A 308 -26.52 -25.25 -14.92
C PRO A 308 -26.35 -25.11 -16.45
N PRO A 309 -25.19 -24.65 -16.94
CA PRO A 309 -24.94 -24.45 -18.35
C PRO A 309 -24.76 -25.79 -19.09
N SER A 310 -25.28 -25.85 -20.31
CA SER A 310 -25.11 -26.97 -21.25
C SER A 310 -23.66 -27.08 -21.75
N PRO A 311 -23.17 -28.30 -22.08
CA PRO A 311 -21.80 -28.49 -22.55
C PRO A 311 -21.56 -27.88 -23.94
N PRO A 312 -20.32 -27.48 -24.28
CA PRO A 312 -19.99 -26.84 -25.54
C PRO A 312 -19.98 -27.83 -26.72
N PRO A 313 -20.23 -27.38 -27.96
CA PRO A 313 -20.17 -28.23 -29.15
C PRO A 313 -18.72 -28.52 -29.56
N PRO A 314 -18.47 -29.63 -30.30
CA PRO A 314 -17.13 -30.03 -30.71
C PRO A 314 -16.54 -29.10 -31.80
N PRO A 315 -15.21 -29.04 -31.94
CA PRO A 315 -14.53 -28.10 -32.84
C PRO A 315 -14.65 -28.50 -34.32
N LEU A 316 -14.89 -27.51 -35.18
CA LEU A 316 -14.89 -27.62 -36.64
C LEU A 316 -13.48 -27.47 -37.23
N GLU A 317 -13.21 -28.24 -38.27
CA GLU A 317 -11.94 -28.40 -38.97
C GLU A 317 -11.43 -27.17 -39.74
N SER A 318 -10.11 -27.17 -39.94
CA SER A 318 -9.23 -26.19 -40.56
C SER A 318 -9.50 -25.85 -42.04
N SER A 319 -9.13 -24.64 -42.45
CA SER A 319 -8.85 -24.27 -43.84
C SER A 319 -7.63 -23.32 -43.92
N PRO A 320 -6.84 -23.32 -45.02
CA PRO A 320 -5.42 -22.95 -45.06
C PRO A 320 -5.16 -21.45 -45.39
N PRO A 321 -3.92 -20.95 -45.24
CA PRO A 321 -3.61 -19.53 -45.43
C PRO A 321 -3.27 -19.19 -46.89
N PRO A 322 -3.49 -17.95 -47.36
CA PRO A 322 -2.94 -17.50 -48.62
C PRO A 322 -1.56 -16.86 -48.45
N SER A 323 -0.82 -17.02 -49.54
CA SER A 323 0.55 -16.68 -49.92
C SER A 323 1.01 -15.23 -49.76
N SER A 324 2.31 -15.10 -49.49
CA SER A 324 3.15 -13.92 -49.56
C SER A 324 3.35 -13.38 -50.99
N PRO A 325 3.72 -12.09 -51.13
CA PRO A 325 4.67 -11.72 -52.18
C PRO A 325 5.80 -10.77 -51.71
N GLN A 326 7.01 -11.26 -51.95
CA GLN A 326 8.16 -10.63 -52.61
C GLN A 326 8.66 -9.22 -52.23
N VAL A 327 9.92 -9.27 -51.78
CA VAL A 327 11.01 -8.30 -51.82
C VAL A 327 11.14 -7.56 -53.16
N ARG A 328 11.34 -6.23 -53.09
CA ARG A 328 12.12 -5.44 -54.05
C ARG A 328 12.82 -4.29 -53.33
N GLU A 329 14.16 -4.34 -53.27
CA GLU A 329 14.99 -3.13 -53.29
C GLU A 329 15.14 -2.66 -54.75
N PRO A 330 15.50 -1.39 -54.99
CA PRO A 330 16.90 -1.12 -55.35
C PRO A 330 17.49 0.24 -54.87
N SER A 331 18.71 0.14 -54.34
CA SER A 331 19.96 0.89 -54.62
C SER A 331 20.02 2.38 -55.01
N SER A 332 21.11 2.99 -54.52
CA SER A 332 21.97 4.04 -55.13
C SER A 332 21.49 5.50 -54.93
N THR A 333 22.29 6.55 -54.75
CA THR A 333 23.73 6.82 -54.57
C THR A 333 23.83 8.33 -54.26
N PHE A 334 24.82 8.75 -53.47
CA PHE A 334 25.20 10.16 -53.17
C PHE A 334 25.58 10.98 -54.43
N PRO A 335 25.53 12.34 -54.43
CA PRO A 335 26.60 13.22 -53.87
C PRO A 335 26.12 14.63 -53.41
N PRO A 336 26.97 15.67 -53.19
CA PRO A 336 28.02 15.81 -52.16
C PRO A 336 27.97 17.14 -51.35
N PHE A 337 28.76 17.18 -50.27
CA PHE A 337 29.52 18.31 -49.65
C PHE A 337 28.97 19.75 -49.58
N SER A 338 28.97 20.31 -48.35
CA SER A 338 29.77 21.52 -48.03
C SER A 338 30.03 21.62 -46.52
N GLN A 339 31.29 21.90 -46.19
CA GLN A 339 31.86 22.21 -44.87
C GLN A 339 32.09 23.72 -44.77
N GLU A 340 32.43 24.18 -43.56
CA GLU A 340 32.80 25.54 -43.10
C GLU A 340 31.66 26.27 -42.36
N ALA A 341 31.84 26.90 -41.20
CA ALA A 341 33.05 27.36 -40.52
C ALA A 341 32.92 27.34 -38.98
N LEU A 342 34.08 27.19 -38.33
CA LEU A 342 34.35 27.41 -36.92
C LEU A 342 34.25 28.90 -36.55
N HIS A 343 33.86 29.20 -35.30
CA HIS A 343 34.60 30.18 -34.50
C HIS A 343 34.53 29.83 -33.00
N SER A 344 35.72 29.68 -32.44
CA SER A 344 36.10 29.48 -31.05
C SER A 344 36.13 30.78 -30.25
N THR A 345 35.78 30.76 -28.95
CA THR A 345 36.58 31.45 -27.91
C THR A 345 36.31 30.89 -26.50
N GLN A 346 37.40 30.74 -25.74
CA GLN A 346 37.53 30.26 -24.35
C GLN A 346 37.00 31.26 -23.31
N ILE A 347 36.55 30.76 -22.14
CA ILE A 347 36.66 31.41 -20.80
C ILE A 347 36.77 30.26 -19.77
N GLN A 348 37.95 29.95 -19.22
CA GLN A 348 38.54 30.38 -17.93
C GLN A 348 37.78 29.92 -16.67
N LEU A 349 38.45 29.03 -15.93
CA LEU A 349 38.12 28.49 -14.61
C LEU A 349 38.52 29.50 -13.52
N ASP A 350 37.62 29.79 -12.58
CA ASP A 350 37.97 30.41 -11.31
C ASP A 350 37.69 29.43 -10.16
N ASP A 351 38.68 29.38 -9.28
CA ASP A 351 38.87 28.52 -8.12
C ASP A 351 38.51 29.33 -6.87
N VAL A 352 37.62 28.85 -6.00
CA VAL A 352 37.46 29.39 -4.63
C VAL A 352 37.11 28.28 -3.65
N SER A 353 38.10 27.96 -2.81
CA SER A 353 38.01 27.27 -1.53
C SER A 353 37.38 28.17 -0.44
N GLU A 354 36.64 27.58 0.52
CA GLU A 354 36.81 27.80 1.97
C GLU A 354 35.80 27.02 2.83
N ASP A 355 36.33 26.27 3.81
CA ASP A 355 35.65 25.82 5.05
C ASP A 355 35.67 26.96 6.08
N PRO A 356 34.74 26.99 7.07
CA PRO A 356 35.19 26.68 8.43
C PRO A 356 34.16 25.96 9.35
N ALA A 357 34.73 25.36 10.40
CA ALA A 357 34.10 24.51 11.39
C ALA A 357 33.37 25.24 12.57
N THR A 358 32.50 24.47 13.24
CA THR A 358 32.10 24.51 14.68
C THR A 358 31.67 25.84 15.33
N SER A 359 30.37 25.99 15.65
CA SER A 359 29.90 26.48 16.96
C SER A 359 28.40 26.18 17.20
N THR A 360 28.05 25.98 18.47
CA THR A 360 26.73 25.85 19.11
C THR A 360 25.56 26.62 18.46
N GLN A 361 24.42 25.94 18.22
CA GLN A 361 23.22 26.50 17.60
C GLN A 361 22.30 27.25 18.59
N PRO A 362 21.88 28.49 18.30
CA PRO A 362 20.67 29.10 18.84
C PRO A 362 19.46 28.86 17.91
N ASP A 363 18.25 29.04 18.45
CA ASP A 363 16.96 28.76 17.80
C ASP A 363 16.81 29.25 16.34
N ASP A 364 16.41 28.30 15.48
CA ASP A 364 16.37 28.36 14.01
C ASP A 364 15.30 29.29 13.40
N LYS A 365 14.54 30.04 14.23
CA LYS A 365 13.70 31.15 13.75
C LYS A 365 14.50 32.41 13.43
N SER A 366 15.72 32.52 13.95
CA SER A 366 16.59 33.70 13.78
C SER A 366 17.54 33.62 12.57
N SER A 367 17.59 32.48 11.86
CA SER A 367 18.60 32.19 10.82
C SER A 367 18.25 32.72 9.42
N GLY A 368 17.04 33.25 9.19
CA GLY A 368 16.65 33.90 7.93
C GLY A 368 16.74 33.02 6.67
N LYS A 369 16.89 31.70 6.80
CA LYS A 369 17.22 30.78 5.70
C LYS A 369 16.07 30.57 4.70
N TYR A 370 14.82 30.67 5.15
CA TYR A 370 13.62 30.50 4.33
C TYR A 370 12.61 31.63 4.57
N PRO A 371 11.79 32.00 3.57
CA PRO A 371 10.79 33.05 3.72
C PRO A 371 9.67 32.63 4.70
N ASP A 372 8.98 33.57 5.35
CA ASP A 372 7.93 33.27 6.35
C ASP A 372 6.86 32.29 5.85
N ILE A 373 6.51 32.38 4.56
CA ILE A 373 5.53 31.51 3.93
C ILE A 373 5.93 30.01 3.93
N TYR A 374 7.22 29.71 3.99
CA TYR A 374 7.72 28.35 4.18
C TYR A 374 7.31 27.79 5.54
N TYR A 375 7.53 28.55 6.62
CA TYR A 375 7.18 28.14 7.97
C TYR A 375 5.65 28.06 8.16
N GLN A 376 4.91 28.98 7.53
CA GLN A 376 3.45 28.91 7.49
C GLN A 376 2.94 27.65 6.77
N SER A 377 3.61 27.25 5.68
CA SER A 377 3.29 26.02 4.95
C SER A 377 3.52 24.77 5.80
N ILE A 378 4.62 24.72 6.58
CA ILE A 378 4.90 23.60 7.51
C ILE A 378 3.77 23.44 8.52
N ASP A 379 3.39 24.52 9.20
CA ASP A 379 2.30 24.50 10.19
C ASP A 379 0.98 24.03 9.56
N LEU A 380 0.73 24.44 8.31
CA LEU A 380 -0.44 23.95 7.59
C LEU A 380 -0.35 22.46 7.28
N VAL A 381 0.80 21.94 6.83
CA VAL A 381 0.99 20.51 6.60
C VAL A 381 0.70 19.72 7.87
N SER A 382 1.27 20.09 9.01
CA SER A 382 1.00 19.42 10.29
C SER A 382 -0.49 19.42 10.65
N LYS A 383 -1.21 20.54 10.42
CA LYS A 383 -2.67 20.63 10.62
C LYS A 383 -3.49 19.81 9.61
N LEU A 384 -2.97 19.59 8.41
CA LEU A 384 -3.66 18.79 7.38
C LEU A 384 -3.40 17.29 7.58
N LEU A 385 -2.24 16.90 8.11
CA LEU A 385 -1.91 15.51 8.41
C LEU A 385 -2.86 14.88 9.43
N SER A 386 -3.47 15.68 10.31
CA SER A 386 -4.45 15.20 11.28
C SER A 386 -5.80 14.78 10.67
N SER A 387 -6.07 15.09 9.39
CA SER A 387 -7.33 14.81 8.71
C SER A 387 -7.13 13.86 7.53
N HIS A 388 -7.86 12.74 7.50
CA HIS A 388 -7.77 11.77 6.40
C HIS A 388 -8.20 12.38 5.06
N THR A 389 -9.34 13.08 5.04
CA THR A 389 -9.89 13.73 3.84
C THR A 389 -8.87 14.69 3.20
N ARG A 390 -8.26 15.56 4.01
CA ARG A 390 -7.27 16.53 3.52
C ARG A 390 -5.98 15.86 3.06
N ARG A 391 -5.55 14.79 3.76
CA ARG A 391 -4.44 13.93 3.31
C ARG A 391 -4.73 13.21 1.99
N GLY A 392 -6.00 12.90 1.70
CA GLY A 392 -6.46 12.39 0.41
C GLY A 392 -6.29 13.45 -0.68
N MET A 393 -6.84 14.65 -0.45
CA MET A 393 -6.75 15.77 -1.38
C MET A 393 -5.30 16.14 -1.76
N ILE A 394 -4.37 16.15 -0.79
CA ILE A 394 -2.94 16.37 -1.11
C ILE A 394 -2.39 15.22 -1.95
N ALA A 395 -2.76 13.97 -1.66
CA ALA A 395 -2.30 12.82 -2.41
C ALA A 395 -2.87 12.77 -3.83
N ASP A 396 -3.98 13.46 -4.12
CA ASP A 396 -4.63 13.47 -5.44
C ASP A 396 -4.15 14.58 -6.36
N LEU A 397 -3.28 15.49 -5.88
CA LEU A 397 -2.68 16.55 -6.70
C LEU A 397 -2.03 15.99 -7.97
N LYS A 398 -2.10 16.75 -9.07
CA LYS A 398 -1.51 16.43 -10.38
C LYS A 398 -0.71 17.61 -10.95
N GLY A 399 0.06 17.35 -12.00
CA GLY A 399 0.79 18.39 -12.73
C GLY A 399 1.78 19.16 -11.86
N ASP A 400 1.86 20.48 -12.06
CA ASP A 400 2.83 21.35 -11.41
C ASP A 400 2.60 21.48 -9.90
N GLU A 401 1.33 21.46 -9.45
CA GLU A 401 0.99 21.45 -8.02
C GLU A 401 1.55 20.20 -7.32
N ALA A 402 1.43 19.03 -7.98
CA ALA A 402 2.00 17.79 -7.47
C ALA A 402 3.52 17.85 -7.42
N GLN A 403 4.19 18.30 -8.49
CA GLN A 403 5.65 18.37 -8.52
C GLN A 403 6.18 19.32 -7.45
N CYS A 404 5.56 20.49 -7.29
CA CYS A 404 5.94 21.47 -6.29
C CYS A 404 5.76 20.92 -4.87
N MET A 405 4.62 20.25 -4.61
CA MET A 405 4.34 19.60 -3.33
C MET A 405 5.30 18.43 -3.05
N VAL A 406 5.63 17.61 -4.05
CA VAL A 406 6.62 16.51 -3.92
C VAL A 406 7.98 17.07 -3.55
N ASN A 407 8.44 18.11 -4.25
CA ASN A 407 9.70 18.79 -3.96
C ASN A 407 9.72 19.37 -2.54
N PHE A 408 8.59 19.95 -2.09
CA PHE A 408 8.44 20.52 -0.76
C PHE A 408 8.48 19.47 0.34
N LEU A 409 7.65 18.43 0.25
CA LEU A 409 7.61 17.34 1.25
C LEU A 409 8.95 16.60 1.34
N HIS A 410 9.62 16.40 0.19
CA HIS A 410 10.98 15.88 0.17
C HIS A 410 11.96 16.80 0.92
N GLN A 411 11.89 18.12 0.68
CA GLN A 411 12.71 19.10 1.40
C GLN A 411 12.48 19.04 2.92
N LEU A 412 11.21 18.92 3.36
CA LEU A 412 10.90 18.79 4.79
C LEU A 412 11.58 17.58 5.42
N LEU A 413 11.54 16.42 4.74
CA LEU A 413 12.17 15.19 5.21
C LEU A 413 13.71 15.23 5.21
N CYS A 414 14.32 16.11 4.42
CA CYS A 414 15.78 16.22 4.26
C CYS A 414 16.42 17.32 5.10
N TYR A 415 15.73 18.45 5.32
CA TYR A 415 16.36 19.69 5.82
C TYR A 415 15.78 20.25 7.11
N GLN A 416 14.82 19.57 7.76
CA GLN A 416 14.27 20.05 9.04
C GLN A 416 15.13 19.65 10.24
N ASN A 417 15.18 20.57 11.23
CA ASN A 417 15.39 20.27 12.65
C ASN A 417 14.46 19.12 13.10
N PRO A 418 14.83 18.32 14.12
CA PRO A 418 14.24 16.99 14.35
C PRO A 418 12.72 17.02 14.39
N LEU A 419 12.09 16.61 13.29
CA LEU A 419 10.68 16.29 13.22
C LEU A 419 10.37 15.24 14.29
N ASP A 420 9.20 15.32 14.90
CA ASP A 420 8.70 14.20 15.69
C ASP A 420 8.71 12.94 14.80
N PRO A 421 9.15 11.78 15.32
CA PRO A 421 9.20 10.54 14.53
C PRO A 421 7.86 10.15 13.88
N ASN A 422 6.72 10.53 14.48
CA ASN A 422 5.40 10.31 13.90
C ASN A 422 5.14 11.26 12.72
N ASP A 423 5.46 12.54 12.86
CA ASP A 423 5.33 13.53 11.78
C ASP A 423 6.18 13.14 10.58
N ARG A 424 7.43 12.71 10.81
CA ARG A 424 8.31 12.21 9.74
C ARG A 424 7.68 11.02 8.99
N ARG A 425 7.07 10.08 9.73
CA ARG A 425 6.41 8.90 9.14
C ARG A 425 5.20 9.32 8.30
N ASP A 426 4.38 10.24 8.81
CA ASP A 426 3.17 10.71 8.13
C ASP A 426 3.50 11.53 6.87
N ILE A 427 4.53 12.39 6.93
CA ILE A 427 5.03 13.13 5.78
C ILE A 427 5.60 12.17 4.72
N LEU A 428 6.40 11.18 5.12
CA LEU A 428 6.94 10.18 4.19
C LEU A 428 5.83 9.35 3.54
N SER A 429 4.81 8.95 4.31
CA SER A 429 3.63 8.26 3.81
C SER A 429 2.85 9.12 2.80
N LEU A 430 2.67 10.41 3.11
CA LEU A 430 2.02 11.36 2.21
C LEU A 430 2.83 11.54 0.92
N LEU A 431 4.14 11.74 1.00
CA LEU A 431 5.04 11.82 -0.15
C LEU A 431 4.95 10.55 -1.01
N CYS A 432 4.97 9.37 -0.40
CA CYS A 432 4.84 8.09 -1.12
C CYS A 432 3.49 7.96 -1.84
N ARG A 433 2.39 8.40 -1.23
CA ARG A 433 1.06 8.37 -1.87
C ARG A 433 0.96 9.38 -3.01
N LEU A 434 1.44 10.60 -2.80
CA LEU A 434 1.45 11.64 -3.82
C LEU A 434 2.30 11.24 -5.03
N THR A 435 3.53 10.74 -4.81
CA THR A 435 4.41 10.25 -5.87
C THR A 435 3.83 9.02 -6.57
N GLN A 436 3.11 8.14 -5.85
CA GLN A 436 2.36 7.03 -6.44
C GLN A 436 1.22 7.51 -7.35
N SER A 437 0.42 8.49 -6.91
CA SER A 437 -0.74 8.92 -7.69
C SER A 437 -0.34 9.79 -8.88
N SER A 438 0.66 10.65 -8.71
CA SER A 438 1.10 11.64 -9.70
C SER A 438 2.18 11.13 -10.64
N GLN A 439 2.87 10.05 -10.26
CA GLN A 439 4.06 9.53 -10.94
C GLN A 439 5.22 10.55 -11.01
N MET A 440 5.20 11.58 -10.17
CA MET A 440 6.29 12.55 -10.04
C MET A 440 7.31 12.05 -9.01
N ILE A 441 8.60 12.28 -9.27
CA ILE A 441 9.70 12.07 -8.32
C ILE A 441 10.22 13.43 -7.84
N PRO A 442 10.82 13.52 -6.64
CA PRO A 442 11.49 14.74 -6.21
C PRO A 442 12.56 15.15 -7.23
N GLU A 443 12.53 16.40 -7.67
CA GLU A 443 13.51 16.90 -8.64
C GLU A 443 14.92 16.93 -8.05
N GLN A 444 15.02 17.07 -6.73
CA GLN A 444 16.27 16.97 -5.99
C GLN A 444 16.95 15.60 -6.18
N CYS A 445 16.20 14.55 -6.56
CA CYS A 445 16.74 13.23 -6.87
C CYS A 445 17.20 13.09 -8.32
N LYS A 446 16.86 14.03 -9.22
CA LYS A 446 17.34 14.03 -10.60
C LYS A 446 18.78 14.58 -10.59
N ILE A 447 19.74 13.73 -10.90
CA ILE A 447 21.16 14.10 -10.90
C ILE A 447 21.69 14.24 -12.33
N THR A 448 22.66 15.13 -12.51
CA THR A 448 23.32 15.44 -13.78
C THR A 448 24.82 15.16 -13.67
N GLY A 449 25.50 15.01 -14.80
CA GLY A 449 26.96 14.84 -14.82
C GLY A 449 27.46 13.46 -14.40
N VAL A 450 26.66 12.40 -14.56
CA VAL A 450 27.20 11.03 -14.47
C VAL A 450 27.84 10.65 -15.81
N ILE A 451 29.08 10.22 -15.76
CA ILE A 451 29.88 9.82 -16.91
C ILE A 451 29.82 8.29 -16.99
N CYS A 452 29.21 7.75 -18.05
CA CYS A 452 29.01 6.31 -18.19
C CYS A 452 28.94 5.93 -19.67
N ASP A 453 29.68 4.88 -20.06
CA ASP A 453 29.50 4.25 -21.36
C ASP A 453 28.29 3.31 -21.32
N LEU A 454 27.17 3.73 -21.90
CA LEU A 454 25.93 2.96 -21.93
C LEU A 454 25.88 1.93 -23.07
N HIS A 455 26.94 1.77 -23.86
CA HIS A 455 27.01 0.78 -24.93
C HIS A 455 27.53 -0.58 -24.45
N ASN A 456 28.34 -0.61 -23.39
CA ASN A 456 29.03 -1.81 -22.91
C ASN A 456 28.58 -2.18 -21.48
N PRO A 457 27.47 -2.92 -21.31
CA PRO A 457 27.00 -3.32 -19.98
C PRO A 457 27.92 -4.37 -19.35
N ILE A 458 28.15 -4.24 -18.05
CA ILE A 458 28.89 -5.22 -17.23
C ILE A 458 28.03 -6.46 -16.99
N ASN A 459 26.72 -6.24 -16.83
CA ASN A 459 25.76 -7.32 -16.61
C ASN A 459 24.45 -7.03 -17.35
N GLU A 460 23.91 -8.04 -18.02
CA GLU A 460 22.60 -8.02 -18.63
C GLU A 460 21.69 -9.08 -17.96
N GLY A 461 20.67 -8.63 -17.23
CA GLY A 461 19.76 -9.51 -16.50
C GLY A 461 18.29 -9.11 -16.63
N GLY A 462 17.41 -9.85 -15.93
CA GLY A 462 15.96 -9.59 -15.92
C GLY A 462 15.58 -8.21 -15.36
N TYR A 463 16.43 -7.61 -14.53
CA TYR A 463 16.18 -6.34 -13.82
C TYR A 463 16.73 -5.10 -14.54
N GLY A 464 17.35 -5.26 -15.71
CA GLY A 464 17.97 -4.15 -16.45
C GLY A 464 19.39 -4.45 -16.92
N ARG A 465 20.04 -3.41 -17.43
CA ARG A 465 21.47 -3.42 -17.75
C ARG A 465 22.23 -2.66 -16.68
N ILE A 466 23.33 -3.21 -16.21
CA ILE A 466 24.19 -2.60 -15.20
C ILE A 466 25.48 -2.15 -15.87
N TYR A 467 25.84 -0.89 -15.61
CA TYR A 467 27.08 -0.27 -16.08
C TYR A 467 27.84 0.28 -14.87
N MET A 468 29.14 0.48 -15.04
CA MET A 468 29.96 1.26 -14.12
C MET A 468 30.12 2.66 -14.70
N GLY A 469 29.98 3.67 -13.86
CA GLY A 469 30.18 5.06 -14.23
C GLY A 469 30.98 5.82 -13.19
N ASP A 470 31.24 7.07 -13.47
CA ASP A 470 31.75 8.06 -12.53
C ASP A 470 30.67 9.10 -12.23
N TYR A 471 30.54 9.45 -10.95
CA TYR A 471 29.76 10.59 -10.52
C TYR A 471 30.49 11.29 -9.39
N ARG A 472 30.95 12.52 -9.64
CA ARG A 472 31.70 13.35 -8.67
C ARG A 472 32.96 12.65 -8.15
N ASN A 473 33.76 12.09 -9.06
CA ASN A 473 34.99 11.36 -8.75
C ASN A 473 34.76 10.10 -7.88
N GLN A 474 33.55 9.55 -7.91
CA GLN A 474 33.22 8.30 -7.26
C GLN A 474 32.72 7.30 -8.28
N ILE A 475 33.21 6.06 -8.16
CA ILE A 475 32.77 4.95 -8.98
C ILE A 475 31.35 4.56 -8.55
N VAL A 476 30.42 4.62 -9.50
CA VAL A 476 29.00 4.34 -9.28
C VAL A 476 28.50 3.19 -10.13
N CYS A 477 27.47 2.51 -9.62
CA CYS A 477 26.62 1.62 -10.36
C CYS A 477 25.56 2.44 -11.10
N VAL A 478 25.46 2.24 -12.41
CA VAL A 478 24.43 2.83 -13.27
C VAL A 478 23.51 1.71 -13.75
N LYS A 479 22.33 1.59 -13.13
CA LYS A 479 21.33 0.58 -13.47
C LYS A 479 20.30 1.18 -14.42
N MET A 480 20.35 0.77 -15.68
CA MET A 480 19.38 1.18 -16.70
C MET A 480 18.14 0.28 -16.63
N ALA A 481 16.98 0.87 -16.32
CA ALA A 481 15.71 0.14 -16.28
C ALA A 481 15.23 -0.21 -17.70
N ARG A 482 14.77 -1.46 -17.93
CA ARG A 482 14.19 -1.87 -19.21
C ARG A 482 12.79 -1.28 -19.39
N ILE A 483 12.60 -0.53 -20.48
CA ILE A 483 11.27 -0.12 -20.95
C ILE A 483 10.71 -1.29 -21.76
N ALA A 484 9.58 -1.84 -21.34
CA ALA A 484 8.85 -2.75 -22.21
C ALA A 484 8.32 -1.93 -23.40
N GLN A 485 8.90 -2.10 -24.59
CA GLN A 485 8.31 -1.61 -25.83
C GLN A 485 6.97 -2.32 -26.03
N ALA A 486 5.88 -1.64 -25.70
CA ALA A 486 4.56 -2.04 -26.17
C ALA A 486 4.43 -1.57 -27.62
N GLN A 487 4.30 -2.52 -28.55
CA GLN A 487 3.87 -2.19 -29.91
C GLN A 487 2.43 -1.64 -29.84
N SER A 488 2.22 -0.51 -30.51
CA SER A 488 0.96 0.15 -30.88
C SER A 488 0.21 1.03 -29.83
N ASN A 489 -0.15 2.23 -30.34
CA ASN A 489 -1.07 3.28 -29.87
C ASN A 489 -0.63 4.23 -28.75
N GLU A 490 0.04 5.32 -29.17
CA GLU A 490 -0.11 6.76 -28.85
C GLU A 490 -0.64 7.29 -27.49
N ASN A 491 -0.72 6.49 -26.43
CA ASN A 491 -0.84 7.02 -25.07
C ASN A 491 0.40 6.59 -24.28
N MET A 492 1.31 7.55 -24.10
CA MET A 492 2.45 7.58 -23.17
C MET A 492 2.77 6.22 -22.55
N LEU A 493 3.81 5.55 -23.07
CA LEU A 493 4.49 4.46 -22.39
C LEU A 493 4.90 4.95 -20.99
N LYS A 494 4.01 4.73 -20.02
CA LYS A 494 4.23 5.01 -18.61
C LYS A 494 5.49 4.26 -18.20
N THR A 495 6.55 5.02 -17.98
CA THR A 495 7.76 4.60 -17.29
C THR A 495 7.38 3.73 -16.10
N LYS A 496 7.59 2.42 -16.18
CA LYS A 496 7.24 1.44 -15.13
C LYS A 496 8.22 1.48 -13.95
N VAL A 497 8.77 2.65 -13.66
CA VAL A 497 9.44 2.92 -12.40
C VAL A 497 8.38 3.55 -11.52
N GLN A 498 7.84 2.81 -10.55
CA GLN A 498 6.88 3.38 -9.60
C GLN A 498 7.61 4.47 -8.81
N ALA A 499 7.33 5.75 -9.13
CA ALA A 499 7.94 6.93 -8.49
C ALA A 499 7.91 6.87 -6.96
N ARG A 500 6.90 6.20 -6.41
CA ARG A 500 6.79 5.82 -5.00
C ARG A 500 8.02 5.11 -4.45
N GLU A 501 8.49 4.05 -5.11
CA GLU A 501 9.58 3.21 -4.59
C GLU A 501 10.91 3.97 -4.61
N LEU A 502 11.15 4.79 -5.65
CA LEU A 502 12.30 5.69 -5.69
C LEU A 502 12.25 6.75 -4.58
N SER A 503 11.07 7.33 -4.37
CA SER A 503 10.87 8.33 -3.32
C SER A 503 11.04 7.73 -1.93
N LEU A 504 10.62 6.47 -1.74
CA LEU A 504 10.84 5.75 -0.50
C LEU A 504 12.33 5.45 -0.29
N TRP A 505 13.01 4.87 -1.29
CA TRP A 505 14.44 4.54 -1.23
C TRP A 505 15.29 5.78 -0.96
N THR A 506 14.92 6.94 -1.53
CA THR A 506 15.55 8.24 -1.26
C THR A 506 15.65 8.59 0.22
N HIS A 507 14.72 8.11 1.04
CA HIS A 507 14.64 8.42 2.47
C HIS A 507 15.08 7.25 3.38
N LEU A 508 15.59 6.17 2.79
CA LEU A 508 16.19 5.07 3.55
C LEU A 508 17.69 5.33 3.75
N SER A 509 18.11 5.25 5.00
CA SER A 509 19.49 5.45 5.43
C SER A 509 19.83 4.43 6.50
N HIS A 510 20.59 3.41 6.13
CA HIS A 510 21.03 2.36 7.03
C HIS A 510 22.27 1.65 6.47
N ARG A 511 23.22 1.31 7.33
CA ARG A 511 24.51 0.68 6.94
C ARG A 511 24.40 -0.64 6.18
N ASN A 512 23.28 -1.36 6.35
CA ASN A 512 23.00 -2.65 5.70
C ASN A 512 21.92 -2.55 4.61
N VAL A 513 21.67 -1.36 4.08
CA VAL A 513 20.74 -1.10 2.96
C VAL A 513 21.50 -0.28 1.92
N LEU A 514 21.45 -0.69 0.65
CA LEU A 514 22.19 -0.05 -0.43
C LEU A 514 21.79 1.43 -0.54
N PRO A 515 22.75 2.38 -0.52
CA PRO A 515 22.46 3.78 -0.73
C PRO A 515 21.87 4.10 -2.12
N PHE A 516 20.99 5.10 -2.16
CA PHE A 516 20.45 5.67 -3.39
C PHE A 516 20.99 7.07 -3.62
N TYR A 517 21.72 7.28 -4.71
CA TYR A 517 22.25 8.61 -5.05
C TYR A 517 21.21 9.45 -5.77
N GLY A 518 20.56 8.88 -6.79
CA GLY A 518 19.54 9.57 -7.55
C GLY A 518 19.18 8.85 -8.85
N VAL A 519 18.47 9.59 -9.69
CA VAL A 519 18.04 9.19 -11.02
C VAL A 519 18.78 10.03 -12.04
N TYR A 520 19.36 9.37 -13.04
CA TYR A 520 20.00 10.00 -14.19
C TYR A 520 19.20 9.75 -15.46
N PHE A 521 19.05 10.80 -16.27
CA PHE A 521 18.41 10.76 -17.58
C PHE A 521 19.48 11.02 -18.65
N PRO A 522 19.95 9.99 -19.36
CA PRO A 522 21.01 10.15 -20.36
C PRO A 522 20.62 11.06 -21.52
N GLN A 523 19.31 11.13 -21.82
CA GLN A 523 18.74 12.00 -22.83
C GLN A 523 17.64 12.84 -22.17
N PRO A 524 17.95 14.07 -21.74
CA PRO A 524 16.96 14.94 -21.08
C PRO A 524 15.71 15.19 -21.93
N ASP A 525 15.91 15.31 -23.25
CA ASP A 525 14.84 15.61 -24.23
C ASP A 525 14.07 14.36 -24.70
N ALA A 526 14.55 13.16 -24.31
CA ALA A 526 13.91 11.88 -24.62
C ALA A 526 13.94 10.98 -23.38
N PRO A 527 13.09 11.24 -22.37
CA PRO A 527 13.15 10.62 -21.04
C PRO A 527 12.69 9.15 -21.01
N GLN A 528 12.70 8.48 -22.16
CA GLN A 528 12.35 7.06 -22.26
C GLN A 528 13.31 6.24 -21.38
N THR A 529 14.60 6.57 -21.34
CA THR A 529 15.59 5.81 -20.56
C THR A 529 15.87 6.45 -19.20
N ILE A 530 15.59 5.70 -18.14
CA ILE A 530 15.90 6.07 -16.75
C ILE A 530 17.03 5.20 -16.22
N CYS A 531 18.05 5.85 -15.65
CA CYS A 531 19.13 5.18 -14.93
C CYS A 531 19.03 5.45 -13.42
N ILE A 532 19.12 4.40 -12.62
CA ILE A 532 19.20 4.48 -11.16
C ILE A 532 20.67 4.44 -10.76
N ILE A 533 21.08 5.36 -9.88
CA ILE A 533 22.47 5.56 -9.51
C ILE A 533 22.68 5.21 -8.03
N SER A 534 23.66 4.35 -7.76
CA SER A 534 24.05 3.89 -6.42
C SER A 534 25.58 3.67 -6.36
N PRO A 535 26.19 3.51 -5.16
CA PRO A 535 27.62 3.23 -5.08
C PRO A 535 27.97 1.88 -5.73
N TRP A 536 29.15 1.81 -6.35
CA TRP A 536 29.67 0.54 -6.87
C TRP A 536 30.20 -0.35 -5.73
N MET A 537 29.69 -1.58 -5.65
CA MET A 537 30.12 -2.58 -4.67
C MET A 537 31.18 -3.51 -5.28
N GLN A 538 32.46 -3.23 -5.01
CA GLN A 538 33.60 -3.93 -5.62
C GLN A 538 33.62 -5.44 -5.34
N ASN A 539 33.10 -5.87 -4.19
CA ASN A 539 33.03 -7.29 -3.83
C ASN A 539 31.84 -8.02 -4.48
N GLY A 540 31.04 -7.32 -5.30
CA GLY A 540 29.92 -7.90 -6.03
C GLY A 540 28.74 -8.27 -5.11
N ASP A 541 27.93 -9.20 -5.61
CA ASP A 541 26.85 -9.80 -4.81
C ASP A 541 27.38 -10.88 -3.83
N LEU A 542 26.58 -11.24 -2.84
CA LEU A 542 26.96 -12.16 -1.77
C LEU A 542 27.34 -13.54 -2.31
N LYS A 543 26.71 -13.98 -3.40
CA LYS A 543 27.04 -15.25 -4.04
C LYS A 543 28.45 -15.19 -4.61
N GLN A 544 28.75 -14.18 -5.43
CA GLN A 544 30.05 -13.92 -6.04
C GLN A 544 31.14 -13.73 -4.98
N TYR A 545 30.87 -12.95 -3.94
CA TYR A 545 31.83 -12.70 -2.86
C TYR A 545 32.25 -13.98 -2.15
N LEU A 546 31.28 -14.84 -1.80
CA LEU A 546 31.56 -16.11 -1.11
C LEU A 546 32.15 -17.17 -2.06
N ASP A 547 31.94 -17.06 -3.38
CA ASP A 547 32.59 -17.92 -4.38
C ASP A 547 34.09 -17.57 -4.44
N ALA A 548 34.42 -16.27 -4.39
CA ALA A 548 35.80 -15.77 -4.34
C ALA A 548 36.45 -15.94 -2.95
N HIS A 549 35.68 -15.95 -1.87
CA HIS A 549 36.17 -16.04 -0.49
C HIS A 549 35.43 -17.14 0.31
N PRO A 550 35.67 -18.44 0.02
CA PRO A 550 34.94 -19.55 0.67
C PRO A 550 35.05 -19.56 2.20
N ASN A 551 36.19 -19.11 2.71
CA ASN A 551 36.52 -19.07 4.14
C ASN A 551 36.05 -17.79 4.85
N ALA A 552 35.34 -16.89 4.16
CA ALA A 552 34.83 -15.68 4.80
C ALA A 552 33.87 -16.03 5.97
N PRO A 553 33.93 -15.27 7.08
CA PRO A 553 33.04 -15.49 8.21
C PRO A 553 31.60 -15.17 7.80
N LYS A 554 30.73 -16.17 7.88
CA LYS A 554 29.33 -16.08 7.42
C LYS A 554 28.42 -15.39 8.43
N ILE A 555 28.67 -15.59 9.73
CA ILE A 555 27.83 -15.04 10.80
C ILE A 555 27.71 -13.50 10.75
N PRO A 556 28.81 -12.72 10.60
CA PRO A 556 28.69 -11.27 10.47
C PRO A 556 27.81 -10.82 9.29
N LEU A 557 27.91 -11.52 8.15
CA LEU A 557 27.08 -11.24 6.98
C LEU A 557 25.60 -11.56 7.23
N ILE A 558 25.29 -12.65 7.95
CA ILE A 558 23.91 -12.99 8.36
C ILE A 558 23.34 -11.90 9.28
N VAL A 559 24.13 -11.44 10.25
CA VAL A 559 23.76 -10.36 11.17
C VAL A 559 23.49 -9.06 10.41
N ASP A 560 24.32 -8.74 9.42
CA ASP A 560 24.13 -7.58 8.56
C ASP A 560 22.82 -7.65 7.76
N ILE A 561 22.56 -8.80 7.11
CA ILE A 561 21.34 -9.02 6.33
C ILE A 561 20.10 -8.86 7.20
N ILE A 562 20.06 -9.50 8.38
CA ILE A 562 18.87 -9.42 9.25
C ILE A 562 18.69 -8.03 9.86
N THR A 563 19.79 -7.31 10.11
CA THR A 563 19.73 -5.91 10.61
C THR A 563 19.18 -4.98 9.53
N GLY A 564 19.63 -5.13 8.27
CA GLY A 564 19.06 -4.42 7.13
C GLY A 564 17.57 -4.76 6.93
N LEU A 565 17.21 -6.04 7.07
CA LEU A 565 15.83 -6.51 6.88
C LEU A 565 14.91 -5.96 7.97
N GLN A 566 15.36 -5.97 9.22
CA GLN A 566 14.64 -5.35 10.34
C GLN A 566 14.39 -3.86 10.10
N TYR A 567 15.40 -3.12 9.61
CA TYR A 567 15.26 -1.71 9.32
C TYR A 567 14.16 -1.44 8.29
N ILE A 568 14.15 -2.15 7.16
CA ILE A 568 13.12 -1.95 6.13
C ILE A 568 11.73 -2.45 6.61
N HIS A 569 11.67 -3.53 7.40
CA HIS A 569 10.42 -4.01 8.01
C HIS A 569 9.83 -3.00 9.00
N ASN A 570 10.66 -2.33 9.80
CA ASN A 570 10.23 -1.25 10.69
C ASN A 570 9.69 -0.02 9.94
N MET A 571 10.16 0.18 8.70
CA MET A 571 9.60 1.17 7.77
C MET A 571 8.37 0.64 7.00
N ASN A 572 7.86 -0.55 7.38
CA ASN A 572 6.72 -1.22 6.75
C ASN A 572 6.95 -1.54 5.26
N ILE A 573 8.19 -1.87 4.91
CA ILE A 573 8.62 -2.29 3.56
C ILE A 573 8.87 -3.79 3.60
N VAL A 574 8.35 -4.50 2.59
CA VAL A 574 8.64 -5.93 2.35
C VAL A 574 9.63 -6.00 1.19
N HIS A 575 10.72 -6.76 1.34
CA HIS A 575 11.74 -6.90 0.30
C HIS A 575 11.20 -7.63 -0.93
N ALA A 576 10.47 -8.73 -0.72
CA ALA A 576 9.75 -9.53 -1.72
C ALA A 576 10.60 -10.26 -2.79
N ASP A 577 11.92 -10.13 -2.78
CA ASP A 577 12.85 -10.81 -3.71
C ASP A 577 14.23 -10.98 -3.05
N LEU A 578 14.25 -11.39 -1.78
CA LEU A 578 15.49 -11.58 -1.05
C LEU A 578 16.17 -12.89 -1.49
N LYS A 579 17.39 -12.77 -2.01
CA LYS A 579 18.27 -13.86 -2.45
C LYS A 579 19.73 -13.39 -2.40
N ALA A 580 20.70 -14.30 -2.43
CA ALA A 580 22.12 -13.91 -2.34
C ALA A 580 22.55 -12.90 -3.44
N ASN A 581 21.98 -12.97 -4.64
CA ASN A 581 22.25 -12.00 -5.71
C ASN A 581 21.75 -10.57 -5.43
N ASN A 582 20.78 -10.42 -4.53
CA ASN A 582 20.22 -9.11 -4.14
C ASN A 582 20.80 -8.62 -2.81
N VAL A 583 21.86 -9.27 -2.31
CA VAL A 583 22.65 -8.81 -1.18
C VAL A 583 24.03 -8.45 -1.72
N LEU A 584 24.43 -7.18 -1.65
CA LEU A 584 25.74 -6.74 -2.09
C LEU A 584 26.74 -6.72 -0.93
N VAL A 585 28.01 -6.87 -1.24
CA VAL A 585 29.09 -6.83 -0.24
C VAL A 585 29.92 -5.55 -0.43
N SER A 586 30.02 -4.75 0.62
CA SER A 586 30.82 -3.52 0.58
C SER A 586 32.32 -3.81 0.58
N PRO A 587 33.19 -2.83 0.24
CA PRO A 587 34.64 -2.96 0.40
C PRO A 587 35.05 -3.35 1.84
N GLY A 588 34.32 -2.85 2.84
CA GLY A 588 34.47 -3.22 4.26
C GLY A 588 33.92 -4.60 4.63
N LYS A 589 33.58 -5.45 3.66
CA LYS A 589 33.07 -6.82 3.83
C LYS A 589 31.76 -6.90 4.64
N ARG A 590 30.92 -5.86 4.54
CA ARG A 590 29.58 -5.80 5.15
C ARG A 590 28.52 -6.16 4.12
N ALA A 591 27.43 -6.78 4.55
CA ALA A 591 26.30 -7.11 3.66
C ALA A 591 25.28 -5.96 3.62
N LEU A 592 24.79 -5.64 2.41
CA LEU A 592 23.80 -4.60 2.16
C LEU A 592 22.66 -5.14 1.30
N LEU A 593 21.42 -4.91 1.73
CA LEU A 593 20.24 -5.25 0.94
C LEU A 593 20.12 -4.32 -0.27
N ALA A 594 19.88 -4.89 -1.45
CA ALA A 594 19.64 -4.18 -2.70
C ALA A 594 18.33 -4.65 -3.34
N ASP A 595 17.80 -3.88 -4.30
CA ASP A 595 16.61 -4.26 -5.09
C ASP A 595 15.35 -4.62 -4.27
N PHE A 596 15.20 -4.05 -3.07
CA PHE A 596 13.99 -4.15 -2.24
C PHE A 596 12.89 -3.19 -2.75
N GLY A 597 11.62 -3.54 -2.56
CA GLY A 597 10.46 -2.68 -2.88
C GLY A 597 10.15 -2.51 -4.38
N ILE A 598 11.16 -2.54 -5.25
CA ILE A 598 11.05 -2.46 -6.72
C ILE A 598 10.30 -3.68 -7.30
N SER A 599 10.31 -4.81 -6.59
CA SER A 599 9.80 -6.12 -7.04
C SER A 599 8.27 -6.25 -7.08
N ARG A 600 7.50 -5.36 -6.41
CA ARG A 600 6.02 -5.35 -6.56
C ARG A 600 5.62 -5.10 -8.02
N VAL A 601 6.44 -4.35 -8.77
CA VAL A 601 6.25 -4.10 -10.20
C VAL A 601 6.44 -5.38 -11.03
N CYS A 602 7.43 -6.21 -10.70
CA CYS A 602 7.72 -7.45 -11.43
C CYS A 602 6.73 -8.57 -11.15
N LEU A 603 6.07 -8.60 -9.98
CA LEU A 603 4.95 -9.52 -9.77
C LEU A 603 3.76 -9.13 -10.67
N SER A 604 3.45 -7.83 -10.78
CA SER A 604 2.38 -7.32 -11.67
C SER A 604 2.69 -7.46 -13.16
N GLN A 605 3.96 -7.67 -13.49
CA GLN A 605 4.46 -7.82 -14.84
C GLN A 605 5.45 -8.97 -14.90
N VAL A 606 4.93 -10.16 -14.62
CA VAL A 606 5.51 -11.36 -15.20
C VAL A 606 5.40 -11.20 -16.72
N SER A 607 6.45 -10.61 -17.30
CA SER A 607 6.67 -10.55 -18.73
C SER A 607 6.41 -11.95 -19.28
N THR A 608 5.56 -12.01 -20.29
CA THR A 608 5.09 -13.20 -20.98
C THR A 608 6.17 -13.96 -21.75
N SER A 609 7.45 -13.71 -21.46
CA SER A 609 8.60 -14.30 -22.16
C SER A 609 9.75 -14.79 -21.25
N VAL A 610 9.73 -14.49 -19.94
CA VAL A 610 10.66 -15.09 -18.97
C VAL A 610 9.79 -15.62 -17.83
N GLY A 611 9.73 -16.94 -17.71
CA GLY A 611 8.71 -17.65 -16.94
C GLY A 611 8.71 -17.36 -15.44
N ILE A 612 8.04 -18.25 -14.69
CA ILE A 612 8.09 -18.37 -13.22
C ILE A 612 9.55 -18.67 -12.71
N GLY A 613 10.58 -18.45 -13.54
CA GLY A 613 11.78 -19.27 -13.65
C GLY A 613 13.05 -18.79 -12.95
N GLY A 614 13.03 -17.65 -12.24
CA GLY A 614 14.23 -17.13 -11.58
C GLY A 614 14.26 -17.33 -10.07
N ALA A 615 13.28 -16.79 -9.35
CA ALA A 615 13.30 -16.65 -7.88
C ALA A 615 12.39 -17.65 -7.13
N ALA A 616 11.71 -18.56 -7.81
CA ALA A 616 10.74 -19.46 -7.19
C ALA A 616 11.32 -20.31 -6.04
N SER A 617 12.62 -20.63 -6.09
CA SER A 617 13.31 -21.39 -5.04
C SER A 617 13.45 -20.65 -3.70
N TRP A 618 13.33 -19.33 -3.70
CA TRP A 618 13.42 -18.50 -2.48
C TRP A 618 12.05 -18.08 -1.96
N MET A 619 10.99 -18.27 -2.77
CA MET A 619 9.65 -17.84 -2.40
C MET A 619 9.04 -18.79 -1.37
N ALA A 620 8.35 -18.18 -0.40
CA ALA A 620 7.57 -18.91 0.60
C ALA A 620 6.40 -19.69 -0.05
N PRO A 621 5.98 -20.82 0.52
CA PRO A 621 4.96 -21.68 -0.08
C PRO A 621 3.63 -20.96 -0.26
N GLU A 622 3.22 -20.10 0.67
CA GLU A 622 1.99 -19.30 0.54
C GLU A 622 2.02 -18.32 -0.65
N LEU A 623 3.20 -17.91 -1.10
CA LEU A 623 3.35 -17.12 -2.33
C LEU A 623 3.31 -18.00 -3.59
N LEU A 624 3.56 -19.31 -3.43
CA LEU A 624 3.65 -20.24 -4.54
C LEU A 624 2.34 -20.96 -4.85
N ILE A 625 1.58 -21.29 -3.81
CA ILE A 625 0.39 -22.16 -3.85
C ILE A 625 -0.77 -21.62 -2.99
N GLY A 626 -0.69 -20.37 -2.54
CA GLY A 626 -1.78 -19.72 -1.82
C GLY A 626 -2.82 -19.12 -2.76
N ASN A 627 -4.09 -19.16 -2.37
CA ASN A 627 -5.21 -18.60 -3.14
C ASN A 627 -5.02 -17.10 -3.47
N LEU A 628 -4.49 -16.34 -2.50
CA LEU A 628 -4.18 -14.92 -2.63
C LEU A 628 -2.71 -14.68 -2.21
N PRO A 629 -1.75 -14.83 -3.14
CA PRO A 629 -0.33 -14.68 -2.84
C PRO A 629 -0.01 -13.21 -2.59
N SER A 630 0.15 -12.85 -1.32
CA SER A 630 0.55 -11.51 -0.90
C SER A 630 1.90 -11.58 -0.21
N VAL A 631 2.83 -10.74 -0.66
CA VAL A 631 4.16 -10.63 -0.04
C VAL A 631 4.02 -10.01 1.35
N THR A 632 4.64 -10.65 2.33
CA THR A 632 4.61 -10.24 3.73
C THR A 632 6.01 -10.22 4.33
N MET A 633 6.17 -9.55 5.46
CA MET A 633 7.41 -9.62 6.25
C MET A 633 7.79 -11.07 6.57
N SER A 634 6.82 -11.93 6.90
CA SER A 634 7.04 -13.37 7.11
C SER A 634 7.51 -14.12 5.86
N SER A 635 7.13 -13.68 4.66
CA SER A 635 7.66 -14.26 3.42
C SER A 635 9.11 -13.85 3.13
N ASP A 636 9.53 -12.66 3.58
CA ASP A 636 10.96 -12.29 3.56
C ASP A 636 11.76 -13.15 4.54
N ILE A 637 11.20 -13.51 5.70
CA ILE A 637 11.88 -14.39 6.67
C ILE A 637 12.15 -15.78 6.06
N TRP A 638 11.20 -16.33 5.30
CA TRP A 638 11.43 -17.56 4.55
C TRP A 638 12.60 -17.40 3.57
N SER A 639 12.58 -16.32 2.79
CA SER A 639 13.60 -16.00 1.80
C SER A 639 14.97 -15.78 2.46
N PHE A 640 15.01 -15.18 3.65
CA PHE A 640 16.21 -15.05 4.47
C PHE A 640 16.79 -16.41 4.88
N GLY A 641 15.94 -17.36 5.30
CA GLY A 641 16.35 -18.74 5.53
C GLY A 641 17.00 -19.35 4.27
N CYS A 642 16.41 -19.11 3.09
CA CYS A 642 16.98 -19.54 1.81
C CYS A 642 18.33 -18.89 1.50
N VAL A 643 18.54 -17.61 1.85
CA VAL A 643 19.86 -16.95 1.73
C VAL A 643 20.88 -17.61 2.66
N CYS A 644 20.52 -17.89 3.91
CA CYS A 644 21.39 -18.65 4.82
C CYS A 644 21.79 -20.00 4.22
N TYR A 645 20.84 -20.73 3.61
CA TYR A 645 21.15 -21.97 2.89
C TYR A 645 22.20 -21.77 1.80
N GLU A 646 22.07 -20.75 0.95
CA GLU A 646 23.04 -20.44 -0.10
C GLU A 646 24.45 -20.14 0.47
N MET A 647 24.51 -19.47 1.61
CA MET A 647 25.76 -19.10 2.25
C MET A 647 26.56 -20.33 2.73
N PHE A 648 25.90 -21.33 3.29
CA PHE A 648 26.56 -22.53 3.82
C PHE A 648 26.67 -23.66 2.81
N ILE A 649 25.60 -23.95 2.06
CA ILE A 649 25.55 -25.10 1.16
C ILE A 649 26.14 -24.79 -0.23
N ARG A 650 26.26 -23.49 -0.58
CA ARG A 650 26.81 -23.01 -1.87
C ARG A 650 26.01 -23.48 -3.09
N LYS A 651 24.76 -23.90 -2.88
CA LYS A 651 23.83 -24.32 -3.93
C LYS A 651 22.56 -23.46 -3.88
N ARG A 652 21.85 -23.44 -5.00
CA ARG A 652 20.49 -22.89 -5.06
C ARG A 652 19.57 -23.68 -4.10
N PRO A 653 18.70 -23.02 -3.31
CA PRO A 653 17.70 -23.71 -2.51
C PRO A 653 16.87 -24.63 -3.40
N TYR A 654 16.66 -25.87 -2.96
CA TYR A 654 15.94 -26.88 -3.74
C TYR A 654 16.60 -27.24 -5.08
N HIS A 655 17.95 -27.24 -5.16
CA HIS A 655 18.70 -27.54 -6.40
C HIS A 655 18.34 -28.87 -7.07
N TYR A 656 17.78 -29.82 -6.33
CA TYR A 656 17.33 -31.12 -6.81
C TYR A 656 15.98 -31.08 -7.57
N TYR A 657 15.27 -29.95 -7.55
CA TYR A 657 14.17 -29.70 -8.49
C TYR A 657 14.68 -28.88 -9.66
N GLU A 658 14.76 -29.50 -10.84
CA GLU A 658 15.28 -28.86 -12.06
C GLU A 658 14.34 -27.75 -12.54
N GLN A 659 13.03 -27.93 -12.35
CA GLN A 659 12.01 -27.01 -12.82
C GLN A 659 11.21 -26.41 -11.65
N PRO A 660 10.88 -25.11 -11.67
CA PRO A 660 10.03 -24.48 -10.66
C PRO A 660 8.69 -25.20 -10.46
N THR A 661 8.14 -25.80 -11.53
CA THR A 661 6.89 -26.56 -11.48
C THR A 661 7.01 -27.78 -10.56
N GLN A 662 8.14 -28.51 -10.59
CA GLN A 662 8.37 -29.66 -9.69
C GLN A 662 8.38 -29.23 -8.22
N LEU A 663 9.02 -28.10 -7.90
CA LEU A 663 9.03 -27.54 -6.55
C LEU A 663 7.62 -27.11 -6.10
N ILE A 664 6.85 -26.48 -6.99
CA ILE A 664 5.46 -26.08 -6.70
C ILE A 664 4.59 -27.32 -6.42
N ILE A 665 4.73 -28.37 -7.22
CA ILE A 665 4.05 -29.66 -7.01
C ILE A 665 4.44 -30.27 -5.67
N ALA A 666 5.72 -30.24 -5.31
CA ALA A 666 6.18 -30.73 -4.02
C ALA A 666 5.58 -29.95 -2.84
N PHE A 667 5.38 -28.63 -2.97
CA PHE A 667 4.69 -27.82 -1.95
C PHE A 667 3.19 -28.10 -1.82
N PHE A 668 2.52 -28.56 -2.88
CA PHE A 668 1.14 -29.06 -2.81
C PHE A 668 1.06 -30.42 -2.10
N ASN A 669 2.03 -31.30 -2.39
CA ASN A 669 2.03 -32.68 -1.89
C ASN A 669 2.64 -32.83 -0.49
N GLY A 670 3.26 -31.79 0.07
CA GLY A 670 3.88 -31.84 1.39
C GLY A 670 4.64 -30.58 1.79
N HIS A 671 5.67 -30.77 2.60
CA HIS A 671 6.48 -29.70 3.18
C HIS A 671 7.97 -29.91 2.88
N PRO A 672 8.39 -29.77 1.61
CA PRO A 672 9.80 -29.91 1.25
C PRO A 672 10.61 -28.78 1.89
N THR A 673 11.72 -29.14 2.54
CA THR A 673 12.73 -28.20 3.05
C THR A 673 13.87 -28.06 2.06
N PRO A 674 14.55 -26.90 1.96
CA PRO A 674 15.71 -26.75 1.08
C PRO A 674 16.87 -27.69 1.44
N LEU A 675 17.03 -28.03 2.73
CA LEU A 675 18.08 -28.92 3.24
C LEU A 675 17.75 -30.39 3.01
N GLN A 676 18.75 -31.13 2.51
CA GLN A 676 18.78 -32.59 2.54
C GLN A 676 19.53 -33.09 3.80
N LEU A 677 19.26 -34.30 4.25
CA LEU A 677 19.79 -34.86 5.51
C LEU A 677 21.33 -34.84 5.57
N GLU A 678 21.99 -35.11 4.45
CA GLU A 678 23.45 -35.12 4.30
C GLU A 678 24.05 -33.71 4.39
N GLU A 679 23.30 -32.69 3.98
CA GLU A 679 23.71 -31.28 3.99
C GLU A 679 23.60 -30.67 5.40
N GLU A 680 22.79 -31.25 6.30
CA GLU A 680 22.65 -30.76 7.69
C GLU A 680 23.98 -30.81 8.48
N ILE A 681 24.85 -31.78 8.16
CA ILE A 681 26.15 -31.99 8.83
C ILE A 681 27.12 -30.83 8.56
N LEU A 682 26.92 -30.08 7.46
CA LEU A 682 27.77 -28.97 7.04
C LEU A 682 27.47 -27.65 7.77
N VAL A 683 26.41 -27.62 8.58
CA VAL A 683 25.89 -26.39 9.19
C VAL A 683 25.99 -26.51 10.71
N ASP A 684 26.43 -25.42 11.35
CA ASP A 684 26.37 -25.30 12.80
C ASP A 684 24.92 -25.55 13.32
N PRO A 685 24.73 -26.34 14.40
CA PRO A 685 23.40 -26.68 14.91
C PRO A 685 22.50 -25.47 15.24
N GLY A 686 23.09 -24.37 15.71
CA GLY A 686 22.35 -23.13 15.99
C GLY A 686 21.81 -22.49 14.72
N ILE A 687 22.63 -22.43 13.67
CA ILE A 687 22.22 -21.89 12.37
C ILE A 687 21.24 -22.82 11.64
N LEU A 688 21.42 -24.13 11.77
CA LEU A 688 20.48 -25.12 11.27
C LEU A 688 19.09 -24.93 11.88
N THR A 689 19.03 -24.73 13.20
CA THR A 689 17.78 -24.48 13.93
C THR A 689 17.13 -23.19 13.46
N LEU A 690 17.92 -22.12 13.29
CA LEU A 690 17.45 -20.84 12.77
C LEU A 690 16.85 -20.98 11.36
N MET A 691 17.51 -21.70 10.45
CA MET A 691 16.97 -21.93 9.10
C MET A 691 15.66 -22.71 9.14
N LYS A 692 15.57 -23.78 9.94
CA LYS A 692 14.34 -24.57 10.10
C LYS A 692 13.18 -23.71 10.61
N LEU A 693 13.42 -22.82 11.59
CA LEU A 693 12.42 -21.86 12.07
C LEU A 693 11.96 -20.86 10.99
N CYS A 694 12.87 -20.44 10.10
CA CYS A 694 12.52 -19.56 8.99
C CYS A 694 11.63 -20.25 7.95
N TRP A 695 11.73 -21.58 7.83
CA TRP A 695 10.97 -22.40 6.87
C TRP A 695 9.73 -23.06 7.48
N GLU A 696 9.22 -22.54 8.59
CA GLU A 696 7.92 -22.96 9.11
C GLU A 696 6.81 -22.71 8.08
N ARG A 697 5.91 -23.69 7.93
CA ARG A 697 4.87 -23.66 6.90
C ARG A 697 3.84 -22.56 7.14
N ASP A 698 3.36 -22.41 8.38
CA ASP A 698 2.51 -21.29 8.77
C ASP A 698 3.36 -20.01 8.91
N PRO A 699 3.11 -18.95 8.12
CA PRO A 699 3.90 -17.74 8.17
C PRO A 699 3.98 -17.05 9.54
N ALA A 700 3.04 -17.29 10.47
CA ALA A 700 3.14 -16.70 11.82
C ALA A 700 3.93 -17.53 12.83
N GLN A 701 4.30 -18.77 12.50
CA GLN A 701 5.23 -19.53 13.33
C GLN A 701 6.69 -19.13 13.04
N ARG A 702 6.92 -18.44 11.91
CA ARG A 702 8.23 -17.90 11.58
C ARG A 702 8.60 -16.77 12.56
N PRO A 703 9.85 -16.71 13.03
CA PRO A 703 10.31 -15.65 13.90
C PRO A 703 10.37 -14.31 13.17
N ASP A 704 10.18 -13.19 13.87
CA ASP A 704 10.48 -11.87 13.33
C ASP A 704 12.00 -11.58 13.37
N CYS A 705 12.42 -10.48 12.74
CA CYS A 705 13.83 -10.10 12.69
C CYS A 705 14.44 -9.89 14.09
N ALA A 706 13.68 -9.36 15.04
CA ALA A 706 14.16 -9.13 16.41
C ALA A 706 14.42 -10.45 17.15
N ARG A 707 13.54 -11.44 16.96
CA ARG A 707 13.71 -12.78 17.50
C ARG A 707 14.92 -13.47 16.88
N ILE A 708 15.13 -13.35 15.58
CA ILE A 708 16.31 -13.90 14.89
C ILE A 708 17.60 -13.29 15.44
N GLN A 709 17.67 -11.97 15.61
CA GLN A 709 18.83 -11.31 16.22
C GLN A 709 19.13 -11.82 17.64
N THR A 710 18.08 -12.08 18.42
CA THR A 710 18.23 -12.66 19.77
C THR A 710 18.83 -14.07 19.71
N LEU A 711 18.39 -14.90 18.77
CA LEU A 711 18.93 -16.25 18.54
C LEU A 711 20.41 -16.20 18.11
N LEU A 712 20.78 -15.25 17.25
CA LEU A 712 22.16 -15.04 16.80
C LEU A 712 23.09 -14.44 17.88
N SER A 713 22.53 -13.75 18.88
CA SER A 713 23.31 -13.15 19.97
C SER A 713 23.81 -14.18 20.99
N GLN A 714 23.29 -15.41 20.95
CA GLN A 714 23.72 -16.53 21.79
C GLN A 714 24.94 -17.26 21.21
N THR A 715 25.43 -16.85 20.04
CA THR A 715 26.65 -17.35 19.38
C THR A 715 27.81 -16.37 19.66
N PRO A 716 29.05 -16.83 19.94
CA PRO A 716 30.14 -15.95 20.35
C PRO A 716 30.46 -14.87 19.30
N LYS A 717 30.45 -13.61 19.73
CA LYS A 717 30.76 -12.44 18.90
C LYS A 717 32.26 -12.44 18.57
N THR A 718 32.62 -12.40 17.29
CA THR A 718 33.95 -11.97 16.87
C THR A 718 33.99 -10.44 16.88
N SER A 719 34.80 -9.90 17.78
CA SER A 719 35.09 -8.47 17.93
C SER A 719 35.91 -7.98 16.75
N ASP A 720 35.26 -7.28 15.82
CA ASP A 720 35.91 -6.29 14.97
C ASP A 720 34.86 -5.22 14.63
N GLU A 721 34.62 -4.35 15.60
CA GLU A 721 33.84 -3.13 15.44
C GLU A 721 34.75 -2.07 14.82
N ASN A 722 34.98 -2.16 13.51
CA ASN A 722 35.33 -0.98 12.74
C ASN A 722 34.03 -0.43 12.15
N GLU A 723 33.57 0.68 12.71
CA GLU A 723 32.43 1.44 12.19
C GLU A 723 32.74 1.89 10.74
N PRO A 724 31.89 1.57 9.75
CA PRO A 724 32.00 2.16 8.44
C PRO A 724 31.72 3.66 8.54
N ASP A 725 32.55 4.45 7.88
CA ASP A 725 32.44 5.91 7.84
C ASP A 725 31.14 6.36 7.15
N ASP A 726 30.13 6.74 7.94
CA ASP A 726 28.85 7.32 7.51
C ASP A 726 29.03 8.73 6.88
N SER A 727 30.25 9.27 6.89
CA SER A 727 30.56 10.59 6.32
C SER A 727 30.35 10.63 4.81
N THR A 728 30.70 9.55 4.09
CA THR A 728 30.60 9.52 2.62
C THR A 728 29.14 9.57 2.15
N PHE A 729 28.24 8.88 2.86
CA PHE A 729 26.79 8.91 2.59
C PHE A 729 26.21 10.31 2.89
N SER A 730 26.58 10.89 4.03
CA SER A 730 26.13 12.20 4.45
C SER A 730 26.60 13.33 3.52
N GLN A 731 27.80 13.24 2.96
CA GLN A 731 28.37 14.23 2.03
C GLN A 731 27.63 14.26 0.69
N ILE A 732 27.31 13.11 0.10
CA ILE A 732 26.61 13.04 -1.19
C ILE A 732 25.16 13.48 -1.07
N TRP A 733 24.50 13.12 0.05
CA TRP A 733 23.14 13.56 0.34
C TRP A 733 23.04 15.08 0.52
N ARG A 734 24.03 15.69 1.18
CA ARG A 734 24.13 17.16 1.38
C ARG A 734 24.45 17.93 0.10
N ALA A 735 25.02 17.28 -0.91
CA ALA A 735 25.45 17.91 -2.15
C ALA A 735 24.39 17.84 -3.27
N ARG A 736 23.14 17.49 -2.99
CA ARG A 736 22.05 17.53 -3.99
C ARG A 736 21.74 18.98 -4.40
N HIS A 737 21.37 19.17 -5.68
CA HIS A 737 21.03 20.49 -6.20
C HIS A 737 19.87 21.10 -5.40
N ASN A 738 20.02 22.37 -5.02
CA ASN A 738 18.95 23.10 -4.36
C ASN A 738 17.88 23.44 -5.41
N VAL A 739 16.78 22.69 -5.42
CA VAL A 739 15.64 22.96 -6.30
C VAL A 739 14.89 24.17 -5.76
N LYS A 740 14.65 25.18 -6.60
CA LYS A 740 13.84 26.33 -6.23
C LYS A 740 12.38 25.90 -6.10
N ILE A 741 11.86 25.91 -4.88
CA ILE A 741 10.47 25.56 -4.58
C ILE A 741 9.64 26.84 -4.59
N ASP A 742 8.52 26.83 -5.33
CA ASP A 742 7.54 27.92 -5.26
C ASP A 742 6.69 27.77 -3.99
N TYR A 743 7.16 28.39 -2.90
CA TYR A 743 6.46 28.36 -1.62
C TYR A 743 5.11 29.09 -1.66
N GLN A 744 4.90 30.02 -2.61
CA GLN A 744 3.60 30.69 -2.78
C GLN A 744 2.56 29.72 -3.33
N LEU A 745 2.94 28.94 -4.34
CA LEU A 745 2.10 27.86 -4.87
C LEU A 745 1.82 26.82 -3.79
N VAL A 746 2.85 26.34 -3.09
CA VAL A 746 2.68 25.36 -1.98
C VAL A 746 1.69 25.89 -0.95
N TYR A 747 1.90 27.10 -0.44
CA TYR A 747 1.02 27.68 0.58
C TYR A 747 -0.40 27.89 0.08
N GLY A 748 -0.56 28.36 -1.17
CA GLY A 748 -1.85 28.55 -1.82
C GLY A 748 -2.64 27.24 -1.93
N THR A 749 -2.00 26.18 -2.45
CA THR A 749 -2.58 24.85 -2.56
C THR A 749 -2.95 24.28 -1.18
N LEU A 750 -2.06 24.41 -0.19
CA LEU A 750 -2.34 23.96 1.18
C LEU A 750 -3.51 24.74 1.78
N CYS A 751 -3.58 26.07 1.61
CA CYS A 751 -4.69 26.90 2.08
C CYS A 751 -6.01 26.52 1.43
N TYR A 752 -6.02 26.26 0.13
CA TYR A 752 -7.20 25.78 -0.59
C TYR A 752 -7.70 24.45 -0.01
N ILE A 753 -6.80 23.48 0.20
CA ILE A 753 -7.14 22.18 0.81
C ILE A 753 -7.60 22.37 2.26
N HIS A 754 -7.00 23.30 3.00
CA HIS A 754 -7.39 23.59 4.38
C HIS A 754 -8.79 24.19 4.48
N ARG A 755 -9.15 25.11 3.57
CA ARG A 755 -10.45 25.80 3.54
C ARG A 755 -11.58 24.94 2.93
N GLY A 756 -11.24 23.97 2.07
CA GLY A 756 -12.19 23.09 1.39
C GLY A 756 -12.83 23.73 0.16
N GLN A 757 -13.17 22.93 -0.86
CA GLN A 757 -13.66 23.41 -2.18
C GLN A 757 -14.93 24.28 -2.10
N ALA A 758 -15.74 24.13 -1.05
CA ALA A 758 -17.02 24.83 -0.91
C ALA A 758 -16.89 26.30 -0.47
N ALA A 759 -15.71 26.78 -0.08
CA ALA A 759 -15.54 28.09 0.56
C ALA A 759 -15.37 29.29 -0.40
N MET A 760 -15.44 29.11 -1.72
CA MET A 760 -15.29 30.20 -2.71
C MET A 760 -16.51 30.46 -3.61
N ASN A 761 -17.61 29.73 -3.45
CA ASN A 761 -18.87 30.02 -4.16
C ASN A 761 -19.79 31.02 -3.43
N VAL A 762 -19.30 31.66 -2.37
CA VAL A 762 -20.02 32.74 -1.68
C VAL A 762 -19.09 33.95 -1.66
N GLU A 763 -19.60 35.08 -2.17
CA GLU A 763 -18.95 36.39 -2.33
C GLU A 763 -18.23 36.64 -3.67
N ALA A 764 -19.01 36.63 -4.76
CA ALA A 764 -18.86 37.69 -5.75
C ALA A 764 -19.70 38.89 -5.27
N PRO A 765 -19.09 40.03 -4.88
CA PRO A 765 -19.86 41.21 -4.55
C PRO A 765 -20.57 41.71 -5.82
N SER A 766 -21.88 41.91 -5.69
CA SER A 766 -22.72 42.57 -6.68
C SER A 766 -22.06 43.85 -7.16
N LYS A 767 -21.75 43.93 -8.47
CA LYS A 767 -21.48 45.20 -9.13
C LYS A 767 -22.77 46.03 -9.04
N GLY A 768 -22.81 46.93 -8.05
CA GLY A 768 -23.79 47.99 -7.97
C GLY A 768 -23.53 48.99 -9.09
N GLU A 769 -24.59 49.26 -9.82
CA GLU A 769 -24.74 50.39 -10.72
C GLU A 769 -24.61 51.69 -9.91
N ASP A 770 -23.61 52.50 -10.22
CA ASP A 770 -23.69 53.96 -10.20
C ASP A 770 -22.35 54.53 -10.66
N GLU A 771 -22.32 55.16 -11.82
CA GLU A 771 -21.75 56.49 -11.99
C GLU A 771 -22.01 57.00 -13.42
N SER A 772 -22.96 57.92 -13.49
CA SER A 772 -23.23 58.79 -14.60
C SER A 772 -22.12 59.84 -14.80
N ALA A 773 -21.77 60.05 -16.06
CA ALA A 773 -21.41 61.34 -16.67
C ALA A 773 -20.31 62.19 -16.02
N THR A 774 -19.18 62.37 -16.73
CA THR A 774 -18.77 63.65 -17.36
C THR A 774 -17.38 63.55 -18.03
N HIS A 775 -17.18 64.39 -19.05
CA HIS A 775 -15.98 64.64 -19.87
C HIS A 775 -15.68 63.61 -20.97
N ALA A 776 -16.08 63.78 -22.23
CA ALA A 776 -15.83 64.85 -23.21
C ALA A 776 -14.35 65.05 -23.59
N SER A 777 -14.06 64.70 -24.86
CA SER A 777 -13.20 65.43 -25.82
C SER A 777 -11.79 64.91 -26.12
N LEU A 778 -11.58 64.64 -27.42
CA LEU A 778 -10.34 64.59 -28.23
C LEU A 778 -9.52 63.29 -28.12
N ALA A 779 -9.15 62.58 -29.19
CA ALA A 779 -9.26 62.77 -30.64
C ALA A 779 -9.20 61.39 -31.33
#